data_AF-A0A534QL92-F1
#
_entry.id   AF-A0A534QL92-F1
#
_cell.length_a   1.000
_cell.length_b   1.000
_cell.length_c   1.000
_cell.angle_alpha   90.00
_cell.angle_beta   90.00
_cell.angle_gamma   90.00
#
_symmetry.space_group_name_H-M   'P 1'
#
loop_
_entity.id
_entity.type
_entity.pdbx_description
1 polymer ?
#
loop_
_entity_poly.entity_id
_entity_poly.type
_entity_poly.pdbx_seq_one_letter_code
_entity_poly.pdbx_strand_id
1 'polypeptide(L)'
;PLHAPSLPAGADARRLRWPRAARRGVPRLRDGGVRRHREPGGGRDAHLRRARLLLVRVLERGGRRRDGGPAPPPALALRPLLRLRPGRHRQPGRRLPRRVHDALPVSCRAGARRARLAGSGVSRPRLLLGVQIATVVAILACVVALAALHPHRLDLTPERRFTLSAHTREVLARLHDDVRITAFYSSQEGVIRREMADLLALYEEAQPRITVRLLDLDRSPGISQRLGVSSYNTAVVEAGERRDRINLVNEETLTATLLDVAGTPPVVTYFLVGHGERDPRDGDERRGASEAARALAAEGFQARALEGAAEIPADAGLVVVAGPTRELPRAETDTLAAYLGRGGRALVLCDPGTPASVVGLLERFGIELASDVVVDEQARLFGTDGLSARVAYLNQALIPTPVDAQALLPVAQTLRLADPGPAGVRTDYLAMTGETAWADVDRRAPHDGRAVFRPDHDRRGPLPVAALARVGAPDDREGRLAVLGDADFVTNLHVNVLGNRDLLLAVAGLVARGDPLTGARPPEPPGGTFSSLTLTAREARGILWGGVVAPSALLAAAALWAADVARIDLEEHGRRLVAIRRDGKWVDTQGHPWRGDAVGDLLDTLGTLSPIMVVDPDPAEPSDYGLEPDTPRLRVMAAKGKELLSLEIGERNPAWTGLYARLAGQREVILVGAVLHWELEKLRDAAPEAENS
;
A
#
# COMPACT_ATOMS: atom_id res chain seq x y z
N PRO A 1 48.80 16.27 -52.10
CA PRO A 1 50.05 15.51 -51.85
C PRO A 1 49.84 14.50 -50.71
N LEU A 2 49.27 13.32 -50.99
CA LEU A 2 50.01 12.12 -51.42
C LEU A 2 51.09 11.69 -50.39
N HIS A 3 50.78 10.73 -49.52
CA HIS A 3 51.20 9.33 -49.70
C HIS A 3 50.60 8.40 -48.62
N ALA A 4 50.33 7.14 -49.00
CA ALA A 4 50.06 5.99 -48.11
C ALA A 4 51.19 4.96 -48.27
N PRO A 5 51.41 4.09 -47.25
CA PRO A 5 51.14 2.64 -47.36
C PRO A 5 50.54 2.05 -46.05
N SER A 6 50.05 0.80 -45.91
CA SER A 6 49.71 -0.32 -46.82
C SER A 6 48.82 -1.34 -46.06
N LEU A 7 48.33 -2.40 -46.73
CA LEU A 7 47.65 -3.57 -46.14
C LEU A 7 48.39 -4.88 -46.48
N PRO A 8 48.11 -5.97 -45.74
CA PRO A 8 47.60 -7.21 -46.36
C PRO A 8 46.52 -7.91 -45.50
N ALA A 9 45.85 -9.00 -45.89
CA ALA A 9 45.23 -9.44 -47.16
C ALA A 9 44.41 -10.73 -46.89
N GLY A 10 43.29 -10.96 -47.59
CA GLY A 10 42.43 -12.17 -47.49
C GLY A 10 40.95 -11.81 -47.26
N ALA A 11 40.10 -11.80 -48.29
CA ALA A 11 39.37 -12.95 -48.87
C ALA A 11 38.28 -13.51 -47.92
N ASP A 12 37.01 -13.71 -48.30
CA ASP A 12 36.41 -13.74 -49.65
C ASP A 12 34.93 -13.26 -49.67
N ALA A 13 34.36 -13.05 -50.86
CA ALA A 13 33.15 -12.23 -51.06
C ALA A 13 31.83 -12.99 -51.26
N ARG A 14 30.68 -12.35 -50.93
CA ARG A 14 29.38 -12.58 -51.61
C ARG A 14 28.36 -11.42 -51.53
N ARG A 15 28.48 -10.49 -52.49
CA ARG A 15 27.43 -9.80 -53.28
C ARG A 15 26.28 -9.03 -52.57
N LEU A 16 26.40 -7.70 -52.61
CA LEU A 16 25.32 -6.70 -52.55
C LEU A 16 24.37 -6.73 -53.76
N ARG A 17 23.15 -6.15 -53.62
CA ARG A 17 22.58 -5.17 -54.58
C ARG A 17 21.42 -4.35 -53.98
N TRP A 18 21.47 -3.02 -54.17
CA TRP A 18 20.37 -2.05 -53.96
C TRP A 18 19.40 -2.04 -55.17
N PRO A 19 18.25 -1.32 -55.10
CA PRO A 19 18.21 0.03 -55.70
C PRO A 19 17.33 1.09 -54.98
N ARG A 20 17.37 2.33 -55.52
CA ARG A 20 16.72 3.56 -55.01
C ARG A 20 15.28 3.77 -55.51
N ALA A 21 14.60 4.71 -54.85
CA ALA A 21 13.25 5.25 -55.04
C ALA A 21 12.82 5.76 -56.44
N ALA A 22 11.49 5.81 -56.69
CA ALA A 22 10.80 6.96 -57.31
C ALA A 22 9.23 6.93 -57.25
N ARG A 23 8.63 8.02 -56.75
CA ARG A 23 7.42 8.78 -57.19
C ARG A 23 6.07 8.11 -57.58
N ARG A 24 5.01 8.65 -56.95
CA ARG A 24 3.66 9.06 -57.46
C ARG A 24 2.77 8.06 -58.23
N GLY A 25 1.56 7.81 -57.71
CA GLY A 25 0.40 7.37 -58.50
C GLY A 25 -0.79 6.92 -57.63
N VAL A 26 -1.99 7.49 -57.85
CA VAL A 26 -3.25 7.15 -57.15
C VAL A 26 -3.99 6.03 -57.90
N PRO A 27 -4.70 5.13 -57.19
CA PRO A 27 -6.01 4.69 -57.66
C PRO A 27 -7.12 4.79 -56.60
N ARG A 28 -8.37 4.75 -57.08
CA ARG A 28 -9.62 4.98 -56.32
C ARG A 28 -10.14 3.73 -55.61
N LEU A 29 -10.99 3.96 -54.61
CA LEU A 29 -11.83 2.98 -53.91
C LEU A 29 -12.72 2.15 -54.86
N ARG A 30 -12.88 0.86 -54.54
CA ARG A 30 -14.19 0.16 -54.59
C ARG A 30 -14.25 -1.08 -53.68
N ASP A 31 -15.31 -1.12 -52.89
CA ASP A 31 -16.05 -2.26 -52.33
C ASP A 31 -15.29 -3.51 -51.81
N GLY A 32 -15.15 -3.59 -50.48
CA GLY A 32 -14.80 -4.81 -49.74
C GLY A 32 -15.89 -5.20 -48.74
N GLY A 33 -16.61 -6.30 -49.00
CA GLY A 33 -17.74 -6.75 -48.17
C GLY A 33 -17.34 -7.53 -46.93
N VAL A 34 -18.03 -7.29 -45.81
CA VAL A 34 -17.80 -7.98 -44.53
C VAL A 34 -18.38 -9.40 -44.56
N ARG A 35 -17.51 -10.43 -44.48
CA ARG A 35 -17.95 -11.80 -44.20
C ARG A 35 -18.19 -11.99 -42.70
N ARG A 36 -19.40 -12.43 -42.34
CA ARG A 36 -19.66 -13.04 -41.02
C ARG A 36 -19.22 -14.50 -41.04
N HIS A 37 -18.46 -14.95 -40.05
CA HIS A 37 -18.32 -16.37 -39.78
C HIS A 37 -19.50 -16.86 -38.93
N ARG A 38 -20.01 -18.05 -39.21
CA ARG A 38 -21.04 -18.74 -38.43
C ARG A 38 -20.39 -19.66 -37.40
N GLU A 39 -21.05 -19.80 -36.25
CA GLU A 39 -21.04 -21.01 -35.44
C GLU A 39 -22.27 -21.88 -35.79
N PRO A 40 -22.16 -23.21 -35.85
CA PRO A 40 -23.24 -24.16 -35.57
C PRO A 40 -23.24 -24.47 -34.05
N GLY A 41 -24.34 -24.59 -33.28
CA GLY A 41 -25.67 -25.15 -33.56
C GLY A 41 -25.67 -26.64 -33.18
N GLY A 42 -26.42 -27.19 -32.21
CA GLY A 42 -27.53 -26.76 -31.33
C GLY A 42 -27.77 -27.89 -30.29
N GLY A 43 -28.85 -27.97 -29.50
CA GLY A 43 -30.06 -27.15 -29.33
C GLY A 43 -31.04 -27.82 -28.33
N ARG A 44 -32.26 -27.28 -28.19
CA ARG A 44 -33.36 -27.65 -27.24
C ARG A 44 -33.17 -27.11 -25.81
N ASP A 45 -34.18 -26.56 -25.11
CA ASP A 45 -35.60 -26.35 -25.45
C ASP A 45 -36.12 -24.94 -25.09
N ALA A 46 -37.32 -24.61 -25.58
CA ALA A 46 -37.95 -23.29 -25.42
C ALA A 46 -38.52 -23.06 -24.01
N HIS A 47 -38.62 -21.78 -23.58
CA HIS A 47 -39.92 -21.11 -23.38
C HIS A 47 -39.77 -19.66 -22.84
N LEU A 48 -40.85 -18.89 -23.03
CA LEU A 48 -41.16 -17.54 -22.47
C LEU A 48 -40.48 -16.31 -23.09
N ARG A 49 -41.23 -15.19 -23.01
CA ARG A 49 -41.12 -13.97 -23.83
C ARG A 49 -41.02 -12.74 -22.93
N ARG A 50 -40.29 -11.71 -23.39
CA ARG A 50 -40.49 -10.26 -23.08
C ARG A 50 -40.19 -9.82 -21.62
N ALA A 51 -39.67 -8.62 -21.34
CA ALA A 51 -39.22 -7.53 -22.23
C ALA A 51 -38.31 -6.48 -21.52
N ARG A 52 -37.51 -5.78 -22.36
CA ARG A 52 -37.08 -4.36 -22.29
C ARG A 52 -36.16 -3.88 -21.15
N LEU A 53 -34.88 -3.77 -21.52
CA LEU A 53 -34.03 -2.59 -21.26
C LEU A 53 -34.17 -1.59 -22.42
N LEU A 54 -34.25 -0.28 -22.13
CA LEU A 54 -34.03 0.88 -23.02
C LEU A 54 -33.89 2.16 -22.13
N LEU A 55 -33.20 3.24 -22.50
CA LEU A 55 -31.93 3.46 -23.21
C LEU A 55 -31.48 4.93 -22.94
N VAL A 56 -30.25 5.33 -23.30
CA VAL A 56 -29.64 6.64 -22.97
C VAL A 56 -29.74 7.68 -24.11
N ARG A 57 -29.97 8.96 -23.75
CA ARG A 57 -29.72 10.26 -24.44
C ARG A 57 -29.80 10.42 -25.98
N VAL A 58 -30.61 11.41 -26.40
CA VAL A 58 -30.37 12.43 -27.47
C VAL A 58 -31.16 13.69 -27.03
N LEU A 59 -30.64 14.91 -26.79
CA LEU A 59 -29.90 15.92 -27.58
C LEU A 59 -30.80 16.77 -28.51
N GLU A 60 -31.15 17.99 -28.08
CA GLU A 60 -31.61 19.08 -28.98
C GLU A 60 -31.03 20.45 -28.59
N ARG A 61 -30.97 21.37 -29.57
CA ARG A 61 -30.26 22.65 -29.53
C ARG A 61 -31.23 23.85 -29.50
N GLY A 62 -30.82 24.90 -28.77
CA GLY A 62 -30.80 26.28 -29.27
C GLY A 62 -32.13 27.02 -29.50
N GLY A 63 -32.41 28.00 -28.64
CA GLY A 63 -33.41 29.05 -28.87
C GLY A 63 -32.94 30.40 -28.31
N ARG A 64 -33.00 31.47 -29.12
CA ARG A 64 -32.43 32.80 -28.81
C ARG A 64 -33.24 33.56 -27.73
N ARG A 65 -32.60 34.57 -27.11
CA ARG A 65 -33.23 35.54 -26.19
C ARG A 65 -32.98 36.99 -26.65
N ARG A 66 -33.89 37.88 -26.22
CA ARG A 66 -33.88 39.37 -26.24
C ARG A 66 -34.21 40.06 -27.58
N ASP A 67 -35.12 41.02 -27.64
CA ASP A 67 -35.89 41.78 -26.62
C ASP A 67 -37.37 42.00 -27.09
N GLY A 68 -38.30 42.68 -26.40
CA GLY A 68 -38.20 43.61 -25.26
C GLY A 68 -39.51 43.81 -24.47
N GLY A 69 -40.07 45.03 -24.44
CA GLY A 69 -41.34 45.34 -23.73
C GLY A 69 -42.10 46.57 -24.31
N PRO A 70 -43.10 47.16 -23.62
CA PRO A 70 -43.67 46.80 -22.29
C PRO A 70 -45.23 46.82 -22.16
N ALA A 71 -45.72 46.62 -20.92
CA ALA A 71 -47.06 47.00 -20.38
C ALA A 71 -48.25 45.98 -20.55
N PRO A 72 -49.38 46.09 -19.78
CA PRO A 72 -49.52 45.33 -18.51
C PRO A 72 -50.88 44.58 -18.35
N PRO A 73 -51.40 44.30 -17.12
CA PRO A 73 -51.78 42.96 -16.65
C PRO A 73 -53.26 42.56 -16.94
N PRO A 74 -53.63 41.31 -16.59
CA PRO A 74 -54.59 41.19 -15.47
C PRO A 74 -54.25 40.09 -14.45
N ALA A 75 -54.90 40.17 -13.29
CA ALA A 75 -54.72 39.24 -12.18
C ALA A 75 -55.53 37.95 -12.33
N LEU A 76 -55.02 36.84 -11.78
CA LEU A 76 -55.86 35.77 -11.23
C LEU A 76 -55.12 35.00 -10.14
N ALA A 77 -55.86 34.59 -9.11
CA ALA A 77 -55.32 34.07 -7.85
C ALA A 77 -55.50 32.56 -7.73
N LEU A 78 -54.56 31.89 -7.05
CA LEU A 78 -54.79 30.57 -6.46
C LEU A 78 -54.44 30.59 -4.97
N ARG A 79 -55.35 30.03 -4.16
CA ARG A 79 -55.29 30.00 -2.70
C ARG A 79 -54.55 28.77 -2.18
N PRO A 80 -53.89 28.84 -1.01
CA PRO A 80 -53.38 27.66 -0.33
C PRO A 80 -54.50 26.84 0.30
N LEU A 81 -54.48 25.52 0.09
CA LEU A 81 -55.35 24.55 0.74
C LEU A 81 -54.65 23.97 1.97
N LEU A 82 -55.03 24.43 3.16
CA LEU A 82 -55.35 23.56 4.32
C LEU A 82 -55.89 24.42 5.47
N ARG A 83 -57.10 24.06 5.94
CA ARG A 83 -57.79 24.67 7.08
C ARG A 83 -57.56 23.81 8.32
N LEU A 84 -57.43 24.44 9.49
CA LEU A 84 -57.97 23.91 10.75
C LEU A 84 -58.28 25.08 11.71
N ARG A 85 -59.46 25.06 12.35
CA ARG A 85 -59.95 26.06 13.33
C ARG A 85 -59.84 25.48 14.74
N PRO A 86 -59.73 26.33 15.77
CA PRO A 86 -60.73 26.26 16.85
C PRO A 86 -61.17 27.63 17.43
N GLY A 87 -62.35 27.64 18.07
CA GLY A 87 -62.99 28.81 18.67
C GLY A 87 -62.65 29.08 20.16
N ARG A 88 -63.38 30.01 20.79
CA ARG A 88 -63.18 30.48 22.19
C ARG A 88 -64.50 30.64 22.95
N HIS A 89 -64.56 30.23 24.22
CA HIS A 89 -65.48 30.70 25.28
C HIS A 89 -64.79 30.52 26.67
N ARG A 90 -65.40 30.89 27.82
CA ARG A 90 -65.31 32.22 28.49
C ARG A 90 -65.25 32.08 30.05
N GLN A 91 -64.30 32.75 30.73
CA GLN A 91 -64.33 33.18 32.17
C GLN A 91 -64.34 32.08 33.29
N PRO A 92 -64.24 32.42 34.60
CA PRO A 92 -63.24 33.28 35.29
C PRO A 92 -62.66 32.63 36.60
N GLY A 93 -61.56 33.16 37.19
CA GLY A 93 -61.01 32.64 38.47
C GLY A 93 -59.88 33.48 39.09
N ARG A 94 -59.63 33.33 40.41
CA ARG A 94 -58.75 34.21 41.24
C ARG A 94 -57.29 33.69 41.40
N ARG A 95 -56.45 34.49 42.09
CA ARG A 95 -54.97 34.41 42.20
C ARG A 95 -54.47 33.36 43.23
N LEU A 96 -53.32 32.72 42.91
CA LEU A 96 -52.17 32.29 43.77
C LEU A 96 -52.44 31.43 45.04
N PRO A 97 -51.52 30.53 45.51
CA PRO A 97 -50.06 30.74 45.52
C PRO A 97 -49.09 29.51 45.41
N ARG A 98 -47.79 29.84 45.32
CA ARG A 98 -46.59 29.11 45.80
C ARG A 98 -46.09 27.85 45.07
N ARG A 99 -44.82 27.54 45.40
CA ARG A 99 -43.86 26.63 44.75
C ARG A 99 -44.25 25.15 44.89
N VAL A 100 -43.61 24.32 44.07
CA VAL A 100 -43.61 22.84 44.07
C VAL A 100 -44.91 22.21 43.55
N HIS A 101 -44.85 21.78 42.30
CA HIS A 101 -45.46 20.53 41.88
C HIS A 101 -44.52 19.87 40.86
N ASP A 102 -43.71 18.95 41.37
CA ASP A 102 -42.89 18.05 40.56
C ASP A 102 -43.76 17.07 39.78
N ALA A 103 -43.11 16.39 38.83
CA ALA A 103 -43.61 15.30 37.99
C ALA A 103 -44.61 15.65 36.86
N LEU A 104 -44.40 14.93 35.76
CA LEU A 104 -45.22 14.85 34.54
C LEU A 104 -46.70 14.47 34.83
N PRO A 105 -47.68 14.69 33.91
CA PRO A 105 -47.52 14.87 32.46
C PRO A 105 -48.39 15.98 31.82
N VAL A 106 -48.32 16.06 30.49
CA VAL A 106 -49.12 16.94 29.63
C VAL A 106 -50.64 16.72 29.81
N SER A 107 -51.40 17.80 30.04
CA SER A 107 -52.77 17.88 29.54
C SER A 107 -53.26 19.31 29.29
N CYS A 108 -53.71 19.50 28.04
CA CYS A 108 -54.55 20.55 27.47
C CYS A 108 -55.28 21.54 28.42
N ARG A 109 -55.09 22.86 28.20
CA ARG A 109 -56.07 23.69 27.45
C ARG A 109 -55.66 25.15 27.20
N ALA A 110 -56.14 25.67 26.08
CA ALA A 110 -55.92 27.02 25.58
C ALA A 110 -56.51 28.14 26.47
N GLY A 111 -55.86 29.31 26.51
CA GLY A 111 -56.31 30.42 27.37
C GLY A 111 -55.96 31.86 26.97
N ALA A 112 -55.43 32.11 25.76
CA ALA A 112 -54.97 33.46 25.38
C ALA A 112 -56.11 34.51 25.37
N ARG A 113 -56.22 35.37 26.40
CA ARG A 113 -56.94 36.65 26.29
C ARG A 113 -55.99 37.73 25.79
N ARG A 114 -56.29 38.26 24.60
CA ARG A 114 -55.63 39.44 24.05
C ARG A 114 -56.04 40.66 24.87
N ALA A 115 -55.08 41.36 25.47
CA ALA A 115 -55.22 42.79 25.67
C ALA A 115 -54.92 43.47 24.32
N ARG A 116 -55.87 44.25 23.80
CA ARG A 116 -55.56 45.31 22.84
C ARG A 116 -55.45 46.59 23.63
N LEU A 117 -54.24 47.13 23.74
CA LEU A 117 -54.04 48.56 23.91
C LEU A 117 -53.22 49.02 22.71
N ALA A 118 -53.78 49.95 21.96
CA ALA A 118 -53.06 50.62 20.88
C ALA A 118 -52.14 51.67 21.50
N GLY A 119 -50.90 51.73 21.02
CA GLY A 119 -49.91 52.73 21.39
C GLY A 119 -48.85 52.74 20.29
N SER A 120 -48.57 53.91 19.74
CA SER A 120 -47.67 54.11 18.61
C SER A 120 -46.25 53.62 18.93
N GLY A 121 -45.88 52.49 18.36
CA GLY A 121 -44.52 51.97 18.41
C GLY A 121 -44.19 51.28 17.10
N VAL A 122 -43.36 51.92 16.28
CA VAL A 122 -42.78 51.29 15.09
C VAL A 122 -41.87 50.16 15.55
N SER A 123 -42.47 48.98 15.66
CA SER A 123 -41.84 47.69 15.49
C SER A 123 -40.57 47.38 16.31
N ARG A 124 -40.71 47.29 17.64
CA ARG A 124 -39.76 46.50 18.46
C ARG A 124 -39.36 45.15 17.82
N PRO A 125 -40.28 44.32 17.26
CA PRO A 125 -39.87 43.10 16.56
C PRO A 125 -39.10 43.31 15.26
N ARG A 126 -39.33 44.39 14.48
CA ARG A 126 -38.50 44.66 13.27
C ARG A 126 -37.16 45.29 13.63
N LEU A 127 -37.08 46.03 14.73
CA LEU A 127 -35.83 46.60 15.24
C LEU A 127 -34.94 45.50 15.84
N LEU A 128 -35.53 44.55 16.59
CA LEU A 128 -34.84 43.32 17.02
C LEU A 128 -34.40 42.46 15.83
N LEU A 129 -35.25 42.26 14.82
CA LEU A 129 -34.87 41.55 13.59
C LEU A 129 -33.75 42.29 12.83
N GLY A 130 -33.81 43.62 12.75
CA GLY A 130 -32.77 44.45 12.14
C GLY A 130 -31.43 44.35 12.87
N VAL A 131 -31.44 44.35 14.21
CA VAL A 131 -30.25 44.10 15.04
C VAL A 131 -29.73 42.67 14.81
N GLN A 132 -30.59 41.65 14.80
CA GLN A 132 -30.16 40.27 14.51
C GLN A 132 -29.52 40.14 13.12
N ILE A 133 -30.11 40.73 12.08
CA ILE A 133 -29.54 40.75 10.72
C ILE A 133 -28.19 41.49 10.72
N ALA A 134 -28.12 42.67 11.35
CA ALA A 134 -26.87 43.44 11.45
C ALA A 134 -25.77 42.67 12.20
N THR A 135 -26.10 41.99 13.30
CA THR A 135 -25.14 41.15 14.04
C THR A 135 -24.69 39.94 13.21
N VAL A 136 -25.58 39.26 12.50
CA VAL A 136 -25.21 38.15 11.60
C VAL A 136 -24.32 38.63 10.46
N VAL A 137 -24.63 39.78 9.85
CA VAL A 137 -23.79 40.40 8.80
C VAL A 137 -22.44 40.85 9.36
N ALA A 138 -22.38 41.40 10.57
CA ALA A 138 -21.12 41.78 11.23
C ALA A 138 -20.26 40.57 11.57
N ILE A 139 -20.86 39.48 12.07
CA ILE A 139 -20.16 38.21 12.30
C ILE A 139 -19.64 37.63 10.98
N LEU A 140 -20.46 37.60 9.93
CA LEU A 140 -20.05 37.11 8.61
C LEU A 140 -18.91 37.96 8.03
N ALA A 141 -19.00 39.29 8.14
CA ALA A 141 -17.93 40.20 7.72
C ALA A 141 -16.64 39.99 8.53
N CYS A 142 -16.74 39.77 9.85
CA CYS A 142 -15.58 39.39 10.68
C CYS A 142 -14.98 38.06 10.24
N VAL A 143 -15.79 37.03 9.99
CA VAL A 143 -15.29 35.71 9.53
C VAL A 143 -14.62 35.82 8.17
N VAL A 144 -15.21 36.57 7.22
CA VAL A 144 -14.62 36.82 5.90
C VAL A 144 -13.32 37.63 6.03
N ALA A 145 -13.28 38.65 6.89
CA ALA A 145 -12.06 39.42 7.14
C ALA A 145 -10.97 38.58 7.81
N LEU A 146 -11.32 37.74 8.79
CA LEU A 146 -10.38 36.83 9.45
C LEU A 146 -9.80 35.82 8.46
N ALA A 147 -10.64 35.24 7.59
CA ALA A 147 -10.21 34.33 6.53
C ALA A 147 -9.37 35.00 5.45
N ALA A 148 -9.58 36.29 5.18
CA ALA A 148 -8.79 37.07 4.23
C ALA A 148 -7.45 37.56 4.80
N LEU A 149 -7.37 37.81 6.11
CA LEU A 149 -6.16 38.25 6.82
C LEU A 149 -5.30 37.07 7.28
N HIS A 150 -5.91 35.91 7.54
CA HIS A 150 -5.25 34.69 8.00
C HIS A 150 -5.70 33.50 7.12
N PRO A 151 -5.19 33.39 5.88
CA PRO A 151 -5.52 32.30 4.95
C PRO A 151 -4.86 30.98 5.38
N HIS A 152 -5.25 30.42 6.51
CA HIS A 152 -4.78 29.11 6.97
C HIS A 152 -5.37 28.00 6.10
N ARG A 153 -4.51 27.37 5.28
CA ARG A 153 -4.86 26.17 4.53
C ARG A 153 -4.78 24.94 5.44
N LEU A 154 -5.88 24.21 5.55
CA LEU A 154 -5.94 22.91 6.21
C LEU A 154 -6.03 21.83 5.13
N ASP A 155 -4.96 21.04 5.00
CA ASP A 155 -4.93 19.92 4.07
C ASP A 155 -5.63 18.71 4.70
N LEU A 156 -6.73 18.30 4.07
CA LEU A 156 -7.54 17.14 4.46
C LEU A 156 -7.31 15.95 3.51
N THR A 157 -6.33 16.03 2.58
CA THR A 157 -5.99 14.90 1.73
C THR A 157 -5.25 13.82 2.53
N PRO A 158 -5.52 12.52 2.28
CA PRO A 158 -4.87 11.43 3.01
C PRO A 158 -3.34 11.46 2.92
N GLU A 159 -2.82 11.86 1.77
CA GLU A 159 -1.37 11.89 1.47
C GLU A 159 -0.74 13.27 1.68
N ARG A 160 -1.50 14.25 2.23
CA ARG A 160 -1.06 15.64 2.44
C ARG A 160 -0.47 16.33 1.21
N ARG A 161 -1.09 16.13 0.04
CA ARG A 161 -0.61 16.56 -1.28
C ARG A 161 -0.52 18.09 -1.46
N PHE A 162 -1.13 18.87 -0.56
CA PHE A 162 -1.10 20.33 -0.53
C PHE A 162 -0.31 20.87 0.67
N THR A 163 0.55 20.04 1.26
CA THR A 163 1.44 20.41 2.37
C THR A 163 2.85 19.99 2.04
N LEU A 164 3.81 20.93 2.02
CA LEU A 164 5.22 20.55 1.85
C LEU A 164 5.65 19.57 2.93
N SER A 165 6.46 18.60 2.54
CA SER A 165 7.07 17.64 3.45
C SER A 165 7.86 18.33 4.58
N ALA A 166 8.12 17.59 5.66
CA ALA A 166 8.91 18.16 6.75
C ALA A 166 10.37 18.40 6.29
N HIS A 167 10.88 17.54 5.41
CA HIS A 167 12.20 17.69 4.80
C HIS A 167 12.32 19.00 4.01
N THR A 168 11.40 19.23 3.06
CA THR A 168 11.42 20.44 2.23
C THR A 168 11.31 21.71 3.07
N ARG A 169 10.48 21.71 4.12
CA ARG A 169 10.39 22.86 5.05
C ARG A 169 11.69 23.13 5.80
N GLU A 170 12.43 22.09 6.18
CA GLU A 170 13.75 22.24 6.79
C GLU A 170 14.79 22.80 5.81
N VAL A 171 14.80 22.32 4.56
CA VAL A 171 15.64 22.86 3.48
C VAL A 171 15.31 24.33 3.21
N LEU A 172 14.03 24.69 3.09
CA LEU A 172 13.58 26.06 2.86
C LEU A 172 13.86 27.01 4.03
N ALA A 173 13.92 26.51 5.27
CA ALA A 173 14.31 27.29 6.44
C ALA A 173 15.82 27.62 6.46
N ARG A 174 16.65 26.74 5.85
CA ARG A 174 18.10 26.94 5.68
C ARG A 174 18.44 27.78 4.43
N LEU A 175 17.46 28.20 3.63
CA LEU A 175 17.64 29.01 2.42
C LEU A 175 17.98 30.47 2.76
N HIS A 176 19.11 30.96 2.25
CA HIS A 176 19.57 32.33 2.51
C HIS A 176 19.59 33.23 1.27
N ASP A 177 19.81 32.65 0.08
CA ASP A 177 19.85 33.36 -1.18
C ASP A 177 18.45 33.61 -1.77
N ASP A 178 18.31 34.64 -2.59
CA ASP A 178 17.07 34.94 -3.32
C ASP A 178 16.99 34.06 -4.58
N VAL A 179 15.92 33.28 -4.71
CA VAL A 179 15.77 32.27 -5.77
C VAL A 179 14.62 32.61 -6.69
N ARG A 180 14.85 32.49 -8.00
CA ARG A 180 13.81 32.63 -9.03
C ARG A 180 13.54 31.30 -9.70
N ILE A 181 12.28 30.87 -9.68
CA ILE A 181 11.85 29.63 -10.35
C ILE A 181 10.99 30.02 -11.56
N THR A 182 11.46 29.70 -12.76
CA THR A 182 10.70 29.90 -14.01
C THR A 182 10.25 28.55 -14.57
N ALA A 183 8.96 28.25 -14.46
CA ALA A 183 8.37 26.97 -14.88
C ALA A 183 7.58 27.10 -16.18
N PHE A 184 7.79 26.15 -17.09
CA PHE A 184 7.18 26.12 -18.43
C PHE A 184 6.14 25.01 -18.53
N TYR A 185 4.90 25.35 -18.91
CA TYR A 185 3.78 24.41 -19.02
C TYR A 185 3.20 24.32 -20.44
N SER A 186 2.53 23.20 -20.74
CA SER A 186 1.69 23.03 -21.94
C SER A 186 0.28 23.57 -21.70
N SER A 187 -0.24 24.36 -22.64
CA SER A 187 -1.62 24.87 -22.56
C SER A 187 -2.69 23.79 -22.72
N GLN A 188 -2.34 22.60 -23.21
CA GLN A 188 -3.27 21.47 -23.39
C GLN A 188 -3.39 20.59 -22.14
N GLU A 189 -2.38 20.60 -21.25
CA GLU A 189 -2.32 19.75 -20.06
C GLU A 189 -2.85 20.47 -18.80
N GLY A 190 -4.14 20.81 -18.83
CA GLY A 190 -4.76 21.63 -17.79
C GLY A 190 -4.82 21.02 -16.37
N VAL A 191 -4.49 19.73 -16.21
CA VAL A 191 -4.34 19.06 -14.90
C VAL A 191 -2.94 19.31 -14.34
N ILE A 192 -1.91 18.88 -15.08
CA ILE A 192 -0.49 19.02 -14.71
C ILE A 192 -0.13 20.49 -14.46
N ARG A 193 -0.68 21.42 -15.27
CA ARG A 193 -0.52 22.87 -15.02
C ARG A 193 -0.99 23.28 -13.63
N ARG A 194 -2.11 22.75 -13.12
CA ARG A 194 -2.62 23.08 -11.78
C ARG A 194 -1.74 22.47 -10.71
N GLU A 195 -1.42 21.18 -10.83
CA GLU A 195 -0.54 20.47 -9.88
C GLU A 195 0.82 21.18 -9.73
N MET A 196 1.44 21.57 -10.84
CA MET A 196 2.70 22.34 -10.83
C MET A 196 2.52 23.75 -10.27
N ALA A 197 1.41 24.44 -10.57
CA ALA A 197 1.15 25.77 -10.02
C ALA A 197 0.87 25.74 -8.50
N ASP A 198 0.12 24.76 -8.04
CA ASP A 198 -0.21 24.54 -6.63
C ASP A 198 1.08 24.19 -5.85
N LEU A 199 1.92 23.27 -6.38
CA LEU A 199 3.22 22.94 -5.79
C LEU A 199 4.13 24.18 -5.68
N LEU A 200 4.30 24.94 -6.76
CA LEU A 200 5.18 26.11 -6.75
C LEU A 200 4.66 27.22 -5.82
N ALA A 201 3.34 27.39 -5.72
CA ALA A 201 2.72 28.32 -4.77
C ALA A 201 3.03 27.93 -3.31
N LEU A 202 3.13 26.63 -2.98
CA LEU A 202 3.53 26.20 -1.63
C LEU A 202 4.98 26.59 -1.30
N TYR A 203 5.90 26.58 -2.26
CA TYR A 203 7.28 27.03 -2.05
C TYR A 203 7.37 28.55 -1.85
N GLU A 204 6.62 29.32 -2.65
CA GLU A 204 6.51 30.78 -2.52
C GLU A 204 5.82 31.20 -1.21
N GLU A 205 4.81 30.46 -0.76
CA GLU A 205 4.11 30.65 0.53
C GLU A 205 5.01 30.27 1.74
N ALA A 206 5.87 29.25 1.60
CA ALA A 206 6.76 28.79 2.66
C ALA A 206 8.01 29.66 2.86
N GLN A 207 8.53 30.30 1.81
CA GLN A 207 9.75 31.10 1.87
C GLN A 207 9.67 32.34 0.95
N PRO A 208 9.47 33.55 1.51
CA PRO A 208 9.33 34.80 0.74
C PRO A 208 10.50 35.19 -0.17
N ARG A 209 11.67 34.55 -0.04
CA ARG A 209 12.82 34.70 -0.95
C ARG A 209 12.65 34.00 -2.30
N ILE A 210 11.68 33.09 -2.41
CA ILE A 210 11.39 32.36 -3.64
C ILE A 210 10.38 33.16 -4.47
N THR A 211 10.76 33.54 -5.70
CA THR A 211 9.86 34.18 -6.67
C THR A 211 9.51 33.20 -7.79
N VAL A 212 8.22 32.89 -7.96
CA VAL A 212 7.74 31.96 -8.99
C VAL A 212 7.27 32.69 -10.24
N ARG A 213 7.57 32.13 -11.42
CA ARG A 213 7.01 32.56 -12.71
C ARG A 213 6.54 31.37 -13.54
N LEU A 214 5.23 31.23 -13.70
CA LEU A 214 4.61 30.25 -14.60
C LEU A 214 4.46 30.83 -16.01
N LEU A 215 5.06 30.19 -17.01
CA LEU A 215 5.01 30.61 -18.42
C LEU A 215 4.48 29.49 -19.32
N ASP A 216 3.65 29.87 -20.29
CA ASP A 216 3.24 28.98 -21.39
C ASP A 216 4.38 28.91 -22.41
N LEU A 217 4.88 27.69 -22.67
CA LEU A 217 6.07 27.47 -23.52
C LEU A 217 5.84 27.96 -24.97
N ASP A 218 4.66 27.68 -25.53
CA ASP A 218 4.30 28.01 -26.91
C ASP A 218 4.12 29.52 -27.10
N ARG A 219 3.67 30.22 -26.05
CA ARG A 219 3.45 31.68 -26.07
C ARG A 219 4.69 32.50 -25.75
N SER A 220 5.75 31.86 -25.21
CA SER A 220 6.92 32.57 -24.66
C SER A 220 8.27 32.16 -25.28
N PRO A 221 8.40 31.98 -26.62
CA PRO A 221 9.57 31.38 -27.24
C PRO A 221 10.88 32.15 -27.00
N GLY A 222 10.83 33.48 -26.86
CA GLY A 222 12.02 34.30 -26.56
C GLY A 222 12.55 34.15 -25.13
N ILE A 223 11.74 33.66 -24.19
CA ILE A 223 12.19 33.38 -22.81
C ILE A 223 12.75 31.96 -22.74
N SER A 224 12.04 30.98 -23.32
CA SER A 224 12.47 29.58 -23.33
C SER A 224 13.79 29.38 -24.09
N GLN A 225 14.02 30.07 -25.21
CA GLN A 225 15.31 30.04 -25.91
C GLN A 225 16.48 30.57 -25.06
N ARG A 226 16.29 31.67 -24.31
CA ARG A 226 17.33 32.22 -23.42
C ARG A 226 17.66 31.31 -22.24
N LEU A 227 16.65 30.58 -21.74
CA LEU A 227 16.78 29.64 -20.63
C LEU A 227 17.07 28.19 -21.09
N GLY A 228 17.23 27.94 -22.40
CA GLY A 228 17.56 26.62 -22.93
C GLY A 228 16.48 25.55 -22.71
N VAL A 229 15.21 25.95 -22.68
CA VAL A 229 14.07 25.04 -22.45
C VAL A 229 13.37 24.72 -23.78
N SER A 230 13.29 23.42 -24.09
CA SER A 230 12.63 22.88 -25.29
C SER A 230 11.54 21.85 -24.98
N SER A 231 11.29 21.59 -23.69
CA SER A 231 10.36 20.59 -23.15
C SER A 231 9.29 21.26 -22.28
N TYR A 232 8.09 20.69 -22.27
CA TYR A 232 7.04 21.06 -21.33
C TYR A 232 7.34 20.54 -19.92
N ASN A 233 6.62 21.05 -18.93
CA ASN A 233 6.64 20.62 -17.52
C ASN A 233 8.07 20.66 -16.92
N THR A 234 8.85 21.62 -17.40
CA THR A 234 10.26 21.86 -17.09
C THR A 234 10.38 23.18 -16.31
N ALA A 235 11.19 23.23 -15.25
CA ALA A 235 11.51 24.46 -14.54
C ALA A 235 13.00 24.79 -14.62
N VAL A 236 13.31 26.08 -14.56
CA VAL A 236 14.67 26.60 -14.39
C VAL A 236 14.71 27.34 -13.07
N VAL A 237 15.66 26.96 -12.22
CA VAL A 237 15.91 27.57 -10.91
C VAL A 237 17.18 28.42 -11.03
N GLU A 238 17.10 29.69 -10.62
CA GLU A 238 18.21 30.64 -10.67
C GLU A 238 18.44 31.23 -9.27
N ALA A 239 19.67 31.18 -8.74
CA ALA A 239 20.08 31.91 -7.54
C ALA A 239 21.44 32.56 -7.78
N GLY A 240 21.51 33.89 -7.68
CA GLY A 240 22.69 34.65 -8.07
C GLY A 240 23.10 34.37 -9.53
N GLU A 241 24.32 33.87 -9.72
CA GLU A 241 24.85 33.45 -11.03
C GLU A 241 24.64 31.96 -11.34
N ARG A 242 24.20 31.15 -10.36
CA ARG A 242 23.96 29.72 -10.54
C ARG A 242 22.58 29.49 -11.13
N ARG A 243 22.48 28.53 -12.03
CA ARG A 243 21.22 28.07 -12.62
C ARG A 243 21.26 26.59 -12.93
N ASP A 244 20.14 25.92 -12.75
CA ASP A 244 19.95 24.53 -13.15
C ASP A 244 18.51 24.30 -13.67
N ARG A 245 18.31 23.19 -14.41
CA ARG A 245 17.07 22.88 -15.14
C ARG A 245 16.49 21.53 -14.76
N ILE A 246 15.32 21.58 -14.14
CA ILE A 246 14.50 20.43 -13.76
C ILE A 246 13.62 20.02 -14.94
N ASN A 247 13.81 18.80 -15.48
CA ASN A 247 13.04 18.31 -16.63
C ASN A 247 11.61 17.83 -16.29
N LEU A 248 11.34 17.51 -15.01
CA LEU A 248 10.04 17.10 -14.48
C LEU A 248 9.85 17.74 -13.11
N VAL A 249 8.92 18.69 -12.98
CA VAL A 249 8.71 19.42 -11.72
C VAL A 249 7.90 18.58 -10.72
N ASN A 250 8.55 18.14 -9.65
CA ASN A 250 7.93 17.56 -8.45
C ASN A 250 8.66 18.09 -7.18
N GLU A 251 8.15 17.79 -5.98
CA GLU A 251 8.74 18.31 -4.73
C GLU A 251 10.20 17.84 -4.54
N GLU A 252 10.49 16.57 -4.81
CA GLU A 252 11.83 15.98 -4.67
C GLU A 252 12.87 16.69 -5.55
N THR A 253 12.64 16.76 -6.86
CA THR A 253 13.56 17.40 -7.82
C THR A 253 13.70 18.90 -7.56
N LEU A 254 12.63 19.58 -7.16
CA LEU A 254 12.68 21.01 -6.87
C LEU A 254 13.48 21.29 -5.59
N THR A 255 13.32 20.49 -4.54
CA THR A 255 14.14 20.59 -3.32
C THR A 255 15.61 20.25 -3.60
N ALA A 256 15.88 19.20 -4.39
CA ALA A 256 17.24 18.82 -4.80
C ALA A 256 17.97 19.96 -5.53
N THR A 257 17.34 20.54 -6.56
CA THR A 257 17.92 21.65 -7.32
C THR A 257 18.04 22.92 -6.47
N LEU A 258 17.15 23.17 -5.51
CA LEU A 258 17.29 24.28 -4.56
C LEU A 258 18.52 24.13 -3.67
N LEU A 259 18.85 22.91 -3.21
CA LEU A 259 20.07 22.65 -2.42
C LEU A 259 21.35 22.98 -3.20
N ASP A 260 21.42 22.55 -4.46
CA ASP A 260 22.57 22.78 -5.35
C ASP A 260 22.74 24.27 -5.73
N VAL A 261 21.64 24.89 -6.20
CA VAL A 261 21.66 26.25 -6.75
C VAL A 261 21.81 27.31 -5.65
N ALA A 262 21.19 27.12 -4.47
CA ALA A 262 21.07 28.16 -3.44
C ALA A 262 21.99 27.96 -2.21
N GLY A 263 23.16 27.36 -2.41
CA GLY A 263 24.32 27.63 -1.57
C GLY A 263 24.83 26.53 -0.65
N THR A 264 24.16 25.36 -0.55
CA THR A 264 24.77 24.20 0.14
C THR A 264 25.75 23.51 -0.81
N PRO A 265 27.08 23.53 -0.56
CA PRO A 265 28.01 22.85 -1.44
C PRO A 265 27.73 21.33 -1.44
N PRO A 266 27.67 20.68 -2.61
CA PRO A 266 27.34 19.26 -2.69
C PRO A 266 28.42 18.43 -1.99
N VAL A 267 28.00 17.39 -1.27
CA VAL A 267 28.92 16.47 -0.60
C VAL A 267 29.50 15.52 -1.65
N VAL A 268 30.73 15.76 -2.10
CA VAL A 268 31.42 14.84 -3.00
C VAL A 268 31.57 13.48 -2.32
N THR A 269 30.97 12.46 -2.92
CA THR A 269 30.80 11.13 -2.32
C THR A 269 31.48 10.09 -3.20
N TYR A 270 32.57 9.51 -2.70
CA TYR A 270 33.37 8.54 -3.44
C TYR A 270 32.99 7.11 -3.04
N PHE A 271 32.38 6.37 -3.97
CA PHE A 271 32.17 4.94 -3.82
C PHE A 271 33.43 4.20 -4.23
N LEU A 272 34.00 3.43 -3.31
CA LEU A 272 35.12 2.53 -3.59
C LEU A 272 34.65 1.44 -4.55
N VAL A 273 35.42 1.22 -5.62
CA VAL A 273 35.26 0.15 -6.59
C VAL A 273 36.61 -0.49 -6.90
N GLY A 274 36.62 -1.79 -7.17
CA GLY A 274 37.82 -2.54 -7.58
C GLY A 274 37.94 -3.92 -6.94
N HIS A 275 37.28 -4.14 -5.79
CA HIS A 275 37.26 -5.37 -4.99
C HIS A 275 35.90 -6.10 -5.04
N GLY A 276 34.96 -5.62 -5.87
CA GLY A 276 33.64 -6.23 -6.09
C GLY A 276 32.54 -5.64 -5.23
N GLU A 277 32.71 -4.38 -4.86
CA GLU A 277 31.74 -3.48 -4.23
C GLU A 277 30.56 -3.16 -5.16
N ARG A 278 29.48 -2.57 -4.62
CA ARG A 278 28.34 -2.06 -5.39
C ARG A 278 28.72 -0.75 -6.10
N ASP A 279 28.84 -0.78 -7.44
CA ASP A 279 29.24 0.38 -8.25
C ASP A 279 28.07 1.37 -8.46
N PRO A 280 28.21 2.68 -8.17
CA PRO A 280 27.17 3.68 -8.39
C PRO A 280 26.86 3.96 -9.88
N ARG A 281 27.68 3.44 -10.80
CA ARG A 281 27.49 3.53 -12.26
C ARG A 281 26.74 2.33 -12.83
N ASP A 282 26.64 1.23 -12.08
CA ASP A 282 26.05 -0.02 -12.56
C ASP A 282 24.52 -0.07 -12.35
N GLY A 283 23.82 -0.42 -13.42
CA GLY A 283 22.37 -0.58 -13.50
C GLY A 283 21.88 -2.01 -13.26
N ASP A 284 22.77 -2.98 -13.03
CA ASP A 284 22.39 -4.34 -12.64
C ASP A 284 21.53 -4.33 -11.36
N GLU A 285 20.38 -4.99 -11.39
CA GLU A 285 19.40 -4.98 -10.28
C GLU A 285 20.03 -5.44 -8.94
N ARG A 286 20.89 -6.47 -8.98
CA ARG A 286 21.37 -7.16 -7.77
C ARG A 286 22.76 -6.72 -7.33
N ARG A 287 23.56 -6.12 -8.21
CA ARG A 287 24.96 -5.77 -7.96
C ARG A 287 25.25 -4.29 -8.08
N GLY A 288 24.44 -3.55 -8.84
CA GLY A 288 24.59 -2.13 -9.04
C GLY A 288 23.94 -1.28 -7.94
N ALA A 289 24.48 -0.08 -7.75
CA ALA A 289 23.99 0.93 -6.80
C ALA A 289 23.59 2.25 -7.48
N SER A 290 23.29 2.24 -8.79
CA SER A 290 22.93 3.46 -9.52
C SER A 290 21.68 4.18 -9.00
N GLU A 291 20.67 3.46 -8.50
CA GLU A 291 19.48 4.07 -7.89
C GLU A 291 19.81 4.67 -6.50
N ALA A 292 20.66 4.01 -5.71
CA ALA A 292 21.19 4.58 -4.46
C ALA A 292 22.02 5.84 -4.71
N ALA A 293 22.84 5.86 -5.77
CA ALA A 293 23.60 7.04 -6.19
C ALA A 293 22.68 8.19 -6.65
N ARG A 294 21.57 7.90 -7.34
CA ARG A 294 20.55 8.92 -7.69
C ARG A 294 19.79 9.42 -6.46
N ALA A 295 19.43 8.54 -5.53
CA ALA A 295 18.80 8.92 -4.28
C ALA A 295 19.69 9.86 -3.45
N LEU A 296 20.99 9.59 -3.38
CA LEU A 296 21.99 10.48 -2.78
C LEU A 296 22.13 11.80 -3.57
N ALA A 297 22.10 11.75 -4.90
CA ALA A 297 22.14 12.96 -5.74
C ALA A 297 20.96 13.92 -5.49
N ALA A 298 19.75 13.38 -5.28
CA ALA A 298 18.57 14.16 -4.91
C ALA A 298 18.72 14.88 -3.54
N GLU A 299 19.62 14.43 -2.68
CA GLU A 299 19.87 15.01 -1.36
C GLU A 299 21.09 15.95 -1.32
N GLY A 300 21.66 16.29 -2.49
CA GLY A 300 22.84 17.16 -2.60
C GLY A 300 24.17 16.45 -2.29
N PHE A 301 24.29 15.17 -2.65
CA PHE A 301 25.56 14.44 -2.67
C PHE A 301 26.01 14.23 -4.12
N GLN A 302 27.30 14.39 -4.42
CA GLN A 302 27.82 14.12 -5.76
C GLN A 302 28.52 12.76 -5.79
N ALA A 303 27.79 11.71 -6.16
CA ALA A 303 28.33 10.36 -6.29
C ALA A 303 29.39 10.28 -7.42
N ARG A 304 30.58 9.76 -7.08
CA ARG A 304 31.71 9.47 -7.98
C ARG A 304 32.25 8.08 -7.64
N ALA A 305 32.82 7.39 -8.61
CA ALA A 305 33.56 6.14 -8.37
C ALA A 305 35.03 6.46 -8.01
N LEU A 306 35.61 5.66 -7.12
CA LEU A 306 37.01 5.68 -6.70
C LEU A 306 37.61 4.29 -6.96
N GLU A 307 38.45 4.18 -7.98
CA GLU A 307 39.09 2.92 -8.39
C GLU A 307 40.27 2.60 -7.45
N GLY A 308 39.99 1.87 -6.36
CA GLY A 308 40.93 1.59 -5.26
C GLY A 308 41.15 2.78 -4.30
N ALA A 309 41.30 2.51 -3.01
CA ALA A 309 41.50 3.51 -1.95
C ALA A 309 43.00 3.79 -1.66
N ALA A 310 43.87 3.71 -2.68
CA ALA A 310 45.30 3.99 -2.53
C ALA A 310 45.58 5.47 -2.22
N GLU A 311 44.79 6.38 -2.78
CA GLU A 311 44.75 7.80 -2.44
C GLU A 311 43.29 8.26 -2.41
N ILE A 312 42.86 8.89 -1.32
CA ILE A 312 41.51 9.43 -1.18
C ILE A 312 41.56 10.93 -1.53
N PRO A 313 40.81 11.41 -2.53
CA PRO A 313 40.83 12.79 -2.96
C PRO A 313 40.55 13.80 -1.83
N ALA A 314 41.24 14.94 -1.84
CA ALA A 314 41.12 15.95 -0.80
C ALA A 314 39.73 16.65 -0.76
N ASP A 315 38.93 16.54 -1.81
CA ASP A 315 37.54 17.03 -1.87
C ASP A 315 36.52 15.99 -1.37
N ALA A 316 36.94 14.79 -0.97
CA ALA A 316 36.05 13.72 -0.49
C ALA A 316 35.31 14.08 0.81
N GLY A 317 34.04 14.48 0.69
CA GLY A 317 33.13 14.74 1.79
C GLY A 317 32.51 13.49 2.41
N LEU A 318 32.47 12.38 1.67
CA LEU A 318 32.08 11.05 2.15
C LEU A 318 32.77 9.97 1.30
N VAL A 319 33.25 8.89 1.92
CA VAL A 319 33.71 7.67 1.24
C VAL A 319 32.76 6.53 1.56
N VAL A 320 32.26 5.84 0.53
CA VAL A 320 31.34 4.70 0.67
C VAL A 320 32.06 3.42 0.24
N VAL A 321 32.10 2.43 1.13
CA VAL A 321 32.66 1.10 0.86
C VAL A 321 31.48 0.12 0.93
N ALA A 322 30.88 -0.18 -0.21
CA ALA A 322 29.62 -0.91 -0.30
C ALA A 322 29.83 -2.39 -0.63
N GLY A 323 29.94 -3.26 0.39
CA GLY A 323 29.99 -4.72 0.22
C GLY A 323 31.18 -5.25 -0.58
N PRO A 324 32.44 -4.97 -0.19
CA PRO A 324 33.61 -5.54 -0.85
C PRO A 324 33.62 -7.07 -0.73
N THR A 325 33.88 -7.77 -1.84
CA THR A 325 33.86 -9.25 -1.91
C THR A 325 35.25 -9.87 -2.05
N ARG A 326 36.30 -9.03 -2.17
CA ARG A 326 37.72 -9.42 -2.19
C ARG A 326 38.50 -8.61 -1.17
N GLU A 327 39.62 -9.16 -0.71
CA GLU A 327 40.51 -8.48 0.24
C GLU A 327 41.01 -7.15 -0.31
N LEU A 328 40.92 -6.09 0.50
CA LEU A 328 41.51 -4.80 0.22
C LEU A 328 43.02 -4.87 0.52
N PRO A 329 43.90 -4.37 -0.37
CA PRO A 329 45.32 -4.25 -0.09
C PRO A 329 45.57 -3.49 1.22
N ARG A 330 46.61 -3.90 1.97
CA ARG A 330 46.96 -3.23 3.24
C ARG A 330 47.14 -1.72 3.11
N ALA A 331 47.74 -1.26 2.01
CA ALA A 331 47.91 0.17 1.73
C ALA A 331 46.57 0.94 1.66
N GLU A 332 45.51 0.30 1.15
CA GLU A 332 44.17 0.89 1.07
C GLU A 332 43.49 0.95 2.44
N THR A 333 43.58 -0.12 3.23
CA THR A 333 43.02 -0.10 4.60
C THR A 333 43.75 0.87 5.52
N ASP A 334 45.08 0.98 5.40
CA ASP A 334 45.88 1.95 6.14
C ASP A 334 45.59 3.40 5.66
N THR A 335 45.30 3.61 4.37
CA THR A 335 44.85 4.92 3.84
C THR A 335 43.46 5.31 4.32
N LEU A 336 42.49 4.39 4.33
CA LEU A 336 41.15 4.59 4.89
C LEU A 336 41.21 4.91 6.39
N ALA A 337 42.03 4.18 7.16
CA ALA A 337 42.23 4.45 8.58
C ALA A 337 42.83 5.85 8.81
N ALA A 338 43.84 6.23 8.02
CA ALA A 338 44.47 7.54 8.11
C ALA A 338 43.55 8.69 7.65
N TYR A 339 42.64 8.45 6.70
CA TYR A 339 41.60 9.41 6.30
C TYR A 339 40.62 9.67 7.45
N LEU A 340 40.08 8.61 8.08
CA LEU A 340 39.21 8.72 9.25
C LEU A 340 39.89 9.46 10.42
N GLY A 341 41.14 9.10 10.73
CA GLY A 341 41.93 9.76 11.78
C GLY A 341 42.27 11.24 11.54
N ARG A 342 42.07 11.75 10.31
CA ARG A 342 42.21 13.18 9.95
C ARG A 342 40.88 13.95 9.92
N GLY A 343 39.79 13.36 10.43
CA GLY A 343 38.45 13.95 10.37
C GLY A 343 37.65 13.56 9.11
N GLY A 344 38.07 12.50 8.42
CA GLY A 344 37.38 11.93 7.27
C GLY A 344 36.04 11.28 7.65
N ARG A 345 35.19 11.06 6.63
CA ARG A 345 33.80 10.60 6.79
C ARG A 345 33.59 9.38 5.92
N ALA A 346 33.22 8.24 6.51
CA ALA A 346 33.04 6.99 5.78
C ALA A 346 31.75 6.25 6.15
N LEU A 347 31.17 5.60 5.17
CA LEU A 347 30.05 4.67 5.28
C LEU A 347 30.51 3.30 4.76
N VAL A 348 30.56 2.29 5.63
CA VAL A 348 30.97 0.94 5.26
C VAL A 348 29.78 0.00 5.41
N LEU A 349 29.44 -0.69 4.32
CA LEU A 349 28.35 -1.65 4.27
C LEU A 349 28.95 -3.06 4.13
N CYS A 350 28.55 -3.98 4.99
CA CYS A 350 29.26 -5.24 5.22
C CYS A 350 28.31 -6.44 5.15
N ASP A 351 28.33 -7.19 4.05
CA ASP A 351 27.60 -8.46 3.92
C ASP A 351 28.25 -9.58 4.77
N PRO A 352 27.49 -10.61 5.22
CA PRO A 352 28.04 -11.77 5.92
C PRO A 352 29.11 -12.49 5.08
N GLY A 353 30.35 -12.54 5.61
CA GLY A 353 31.52 -13.00 4.83
C GLY A 353 32.39 -11.85 4.29
N THR A 354 32.21 -10.65 4.82
CA THR A 354 33.11 -9.49 4.65
C THR A 354 34.60 -9.91 4.76
N PRO A 355 35.48 -9.45 3.84
CA PRO A 355 36.91 -9.77 3.84
C PRO A 355 37.65 -9.39 5.13
N ALA A 356 38.68 -10.16 5.50
CA ALA A 356 39.38 -10.01 6.78
C ALA A 356 40.12 -8.67 6.91
N SER A 357 40.62 -8.12 5.80
CA SER A 357 41.19 -6.76 5.73
C SER A 357 40.21 -5.67 6.16
N VAL A 358 38.91 -5.83 5.85
CA VAL A 358 37.85 -4.88 6.22
C VAL A 358 37.42 -5.11 7.67
N VAL A 359 37.28 -6.35 8.12
CA VAL A 359 37.04 -6.67 9.55
C VAL A 359 38.11 -6.00 10.43
N GLY A 360 39.40 -6.23 10.12
CA GLY A 360 40.52 -5.62 10.84
C GLY A 360 40.71 -4.12 10.61
N LEU A 361 39.96 -3.49 9.69
CA LEU A 361 39.84 -2.03 9.61
C LEU A 361 38.80 -1.52 10.62
N LEU A 362 37.65 -2.19 10.73
CA LEU A 362 36.56 -1.79 11.63
C LEU A 362 36.90 -2.01 13.11
N GLU A 363 37.63 -3.09 13.42
CA GLU A 363 38.12 -3.37 14.77
C GLU A 363 39.02 -2.25 15.32
N ARG A 364 39.81 -1.59 14.46
CA ARG A 364 40.63 -0.41 14.84
C ARG A 364 39.79 0.79 15.31
N PHE A 365 38.50 0.81 14.95
CA PHE A 365 37.52 1.81 15.37
C PHE A 365 36.49 1.27 16.38
N GLY A 366 36.76 0.09 16.97
CA GLY A 366 35.94 -0.48 18.04
C GLY A 366 34.62 -1.11 17.57
N ILE A 367 34.52 -1.47 16.29
CA ILE A 367 33.35 -2.18 15.73
C ILE A 367 33.77 -3.57 15.28
N GLU A 368 33.23 -4.60 15.92
CA GLU A 368 33.45 -6.02 15.64
C GLU A 368 32.29 -6.55 14.78
N LEU A 369 32.57 -7.26 13.69
CA LEU A 369 31.53 -7.95 12.90
C LEU A 369 31.32 -9.37 13.43
N ALA A 370 30.09 -9.71 13.81
CA ALA A 370 29.80 -10.99 14.46
C ALA A 370 29.79 -12.20 13.51
N SER A 371 29.80 -11.96 12.19
CA SER A 371 29.86 -13.02 11.17
C SER A 371 28.69 -14.02 11.21
N ASP A 372 27.53 -13.62 11.72
CA ASP A 372 26.28 -14.39 11.72
C ASP A 372 25.32 -13.93 10.61
N VAL A 373 24.15 -14.57 10.50
CA VAL A 373 23.04 -14.11 9.64
C VAL A 373 21.81 -13.86 10.51
N VAL A 374 21.23 -12.68 10.39
CA VAL A 374 19.99 -12.32 11.07
C VAL A 374 18.78 -12.93 10.33
N VAL A 375 17.80 -13.39 11.09
CA VAL A 375 16.54 -13.96 10.61
C VAL A 375 15.38 -13.32 11.38
N ASP A 376 14.30 -12.94 10.69
CA ASP A 376 13.06 -12.42 11.32
C ASP A 376 11.80 -13.04 10.69
N GLU A 377 11.36 -14.17 11.27
CA GLU A 377 10.15 -14.88 10.82
C GLU A 377 8.87 -14.03 10.90
N GLN A 378 8.79 -13.03 11.80
CA GLN A 378 7.58 -12.22 11.95
C GLN A 378 7.55 -11.04 10.98
N ALA A 379 8.72 -10.53 10.57
CA ALA A 379 8.83 -9.55 9.49
C ALA A 379 8.84 -10.15 8.07
N ARG A 380 8.72 -11.49 7.94
CA ARG A 380 8.68 -12.18 6.64
C ARG A 380 7.53 -11.66 5.76
N LEU A 381 7.89 -10.84 4.78
CA LEU A 381 7.02 -10.41 3.70
C LEU A 381 6.49 -11.63 2.93
N PHE A 382 5.25 -11.55 2.45
CA PHE A 382 4.63 -12.64 1.73
C PHE A 382 5.40 -12.95 0.44
N GLY A 383 5.99 -14.16 0.36
CA GLY A 383 6.78 -14.62 -0.79
C GLY A 383 8.30 -14.60 -0.61
N THR A 384 8.84 -14.09 0.50
CA THR A 384 10.29 -14.14 0.79
C THR A 384 10.68 -15.42 1.54
N ASP A 385 11.99 -15.69 1.67
CA ASP A 385 12.55 -16.83 2.42
C ASP A 385 12.58 -16.64 3.95
N GLY A 386 12.55 -15.38 4.42
CA GLY A 386 12.58 -15.00 5.83
C GLY A 386 13.96 -14.63 6.37
N LEU A 387 14.98 -14.54 5.51
CA LEU A 387 16.33 -14.07 5.88
C LEU A 387 16.42 -12.55 6.05
N SER A 388 15.42 -11.81 5.54
CA SER A 388 15.43 -10.35 5.59
C SER A 388 15.17 -9.81 7.00
N ALA A 389 16.15 -9.11 7.54
CA ALA A 389 16.08 -8.46 8.84
C ALA A 389 15.39 -7.10 8.74
N ARG A 390 14.33 -6.90 9.53
CA ARG A 390 13.68 -5.58 9.62
C ARG A 390 14.33 -4.75 10.72
N VAL A 391 14.81 -3.56 10.36
CA VAL A 391 15.17 -2.52 11.34
C VAL A 391 13.89 -2.12 12.07
N ALA A 392 13.95 -2.06 13.40
CA ALA A 392 12.81 -1.72 14.25
C ALA A 392 13.08 -0.46 15.10
N TYR A 393 14.34 -0.22 15.44
CA TYR A 393 14.75 0.91 16.28
C TYR A 393 15.95 1.63 15.67
N LEU A 394 15.84 2.94 15.51
CA LEU A 394 16.96 3.84 15.25
C LEU A 394 17.30 4.60 16.53
N ASN A 395 18.58 4.91 16.72
CA ASN A 395 19.04 5.68 17.86
C ASN A 395 18.57 7.15 17.75
N GLN A 396 17.51 7.48 18.49
CA GLN A 396 16.88 8.81 18.48
C GLN A 396 17.78 9.94 18.99
N ALA A 397 18.88 9.64 19.70
CA ALA A 397 19.86 10.66 20.07
C ALA A 397 20.78 11.05 18.90
N LEU A 398 20.85 10.22 17.86
CA LEU A 398 21.66 10.44 16.64
C LEU A 398 20.80 10.79 15.43
N ILE A 399 19.61 10.21 15.31
CA ILE A 399 18.63 10.45 14.25
C ILE A 399 17.29 10.82 14.92
N PRO A 400 17.06 12.10 15.25
CA PRO A 400 16.00 12.51 16.17
C PRO A 400 14.59 12.51 15.57
N THR A 401 14.44 12.61 14.25
CA THR A 401 13.13 12.58 13.60
C THR A 401 12.75 11.14 13.24
N PRO A 402 11.47 10.72 13.38
CA PRO A 402 11.04 9.40 12.95
C PRO A 402 11.05 9.28 11.43
N VAL A 403 12.20 8.84 10.90
CA VAL A 403 12.20 7.96 9.74
C VAL A 403 11.32 6.76 10.09
N ASP A 404 10.40 6.37 9.21
CA ASP A 404 9.62 5.15 9.40
C ASP A 404 10.59 3.96 9.24
N ALA A 405 11.18 3.54 10.36
CA ALA A 405 12.45 2.82 10.42
C ALA A 405 12.37 1.36 9.92
N GLN A 406 11.30 1.00 9.22
CA GLN A 406 10.98 -0.31 8.66
C GLN A 406 11.84 -0.64 7.42
N ALA A 407 13.10 -0.21 7.41
CA ALA A 407 14.09 -0.68 6.46
C ALA A 407 14.25 -2.20 6.57
N LEU A 408 14.41 -2.85 5.42
CA LEU A 408 14.50 -4.29 5.27
C LEU A 408 15.85 -4.64 4.66
N LEU A 409 16.73 -5.15 5.52
CA LEU A 409 18.08 -5.57 5.18
C LEU A 409 18.02 -7.03 4.69
N PRO A 410 18.27 -7.33 3.40
CA PRO A 410 18.00 -8.65 2.83
C PRO A 410 18.77 -9.80 3.48
N VAL A 411 20.04 -9.60 3.82
CA VAL A 411 20.95 -10.63 4.36
C VAL A 411 21.91 -9.98 5.38
N ALA A 412 21.37 -9.54 6.52
CA ALA A 412 22.16 -8.82 7.51
C ALA A 412 23.01 -9.72 8.42
N GLN A 413 24.20 -9.25 8.82
CA GLN A 413 24.95 -9.73 10.00
C GLN A 413 24.82 -8.76 11.18
N THR A 414 25.04 -9.25 12.39
CA THR A 414 25.11 -8.39 13.58
C THR A 414 26.51 -7.83 13.80
N LEU A 415 26.58 -6.74 14.56
CA LEU A 415 27.83 -6.06 14.87
C LEU A 415 27.89 -5.67 16.36
N ARG A 416 29.08 -5.70 16.95
CA ARG A 416 29.31 -5.46 18.38
C ARG A 416 30.24 -4.26 18.54
N LEU A 417 30.11 -3.57 19.67
CA LEU A 417 31.05 -2.54 20.08
C LEU A 417 32.07 -3.14 21.04
N ALA A 418 33.35 -2.81 20.84
CA ALA A 418 34.43 -3.23 21.74
C ALA A 418 34.31 -2.53 23.10
N ASP A 419 34.47 -3.28 24.18
CA ASP A 419 34.46 -2.77 25.56
C ASP A 419 35.64 -3.36 26.37
N PRO A 420 36.62 -2.54 26.81
CA PRO A 420 36.76 -1.11 26.54
C PRO A 420 37.13 -0.83 25.08
N GLY A 421 36.52 0.21 24.49
CA GLY A 421 36.78 0.64 23.12
C GLY A 421 38.17 1.29 22.92
N PRO A 422 38.63 1.46 21.67
CA PRO A 422 39.92 2.09 21.37
C PRO A 422 40.03 3.54 21.88
N ALA A 423 41.22 3.92 22.33
CA ALA A 423 41.47 5.25 22.85
C ALA A 423 41.19 6.35 21.80
N GLY A 424 40.42 7.36 22.17
CA GLY A 424 40.04 8.47 21.27
C GLY A 424 38.88 8.16 20.32
N VAL A 425 38.28 6.97 20.40
CA VAL A 425 37.10 6.59 19.61
C VAL A 425 35.88 6.45 20.52
N ARG A 426 34.74 7.02 20.09
CA ARG A 426 33.43 6.88 20.76
C ARG A 426 32.49 6.12 19.83
N THR A 427 31.96 5.01 20.31
CA THR A 427 31.07 4.13 19.54
C THR A 427 29.66 4.12 20.11
N ASP A 428 28.65 4.17 19.24
CA ASP A 428 27.23 4.04 19.59
C ASP A 428 26.54 3.08 18.61
N TYR A 429 25.56 2.31 19.10
CA TYR A 429 24.65 1.60 18.20
C TYR A 429 23.73 2.61 17.49
N LEU A 430 23.52 2.40 16.19
CA LEU A 430 22.77 3.30 15.33
C LEU A 430 21.40 2.71 14.93
N ALA A 431 21.35 1.41 14.64
CA ALA A 431 20.14 0.69 14.27
C ALA A 431 20.10 -0.72 14.89
N MET A 432 18.91 -1.10 15.35
CA MET A 432 18.60 -2.41 15.95
C MET A 432 17.41 -3.07 15.25
N THR A 433 17.40 -4.40 15.22
CA THR A 433 16.27 -5.22 14.78
C THR A 433 15.18 -5.33 15.85
N GLY A 434 14.04 -5.92 15.49
CA GLY A 434 12.98 -6.24 16.45
C GLY A 434 13.34 -7.39 17.41
N GLU A 435 12.60 -7.49 18.52
CA GLU A 435 12.71 -8.57 19.51
C GLU A 435 12.41 -9.97 18.94
N THR A 436 11.72 -10.02 17.80
CA THR A 436 11.36 -11.26 17.08
C THR A 436 12.50 -11.85 16.28
N ALA A 437 13.50 -11.04 15.93
CA ALA A 437 14.65 -11.46 15.16
C ALA A 437 15.63 -12.30 16.01
N TRP A 438 16.44 -13.11 15.35
CA TRP A 438 17.58 -13.78 15.95
C TRP A 438 18.76 -13.89 14.98
N ALA A 439 19.94 -14.16 15.50
CA ALA A 439 21.14 -14.41 14.71
C ALA A 439 21.41 -15.92 14.65
N ASP A 440 21.35 -16.50 13.45
CA ASP A 440 21.86 -17.84 13.17
C ASP A 440 23.39 -17.74 12.98
N VAL A 441 24.11 -18.26 13.97
CA VAL A 441 25.58 -18.22 14.02
C VAL A 441 26.22 -19.10 12.94
N ASP A 442 25.51 -20.13 12.47
CA ASP A 442 26.03 -21.10 11.49
C ASP A 442 25.67 -20.73 10.04
N ARG A 443 24.95 -19.62 9.82
CA ARG A 443 24.49 -19.12 8.51
C ARG A 443 23.76 -20.17 7.66
N ARG A 444 22.97 -21.04 8.30
CA ARG A 444 22.37 -22.19 7.62
C ARG A 444 21.35 -21.76 6.57
N ALA A 445 21.36 -22.44 5.43
CA ALA A 445 20.30 -22.32 4.45
C ALA A 445 18.95 -22.78 5.06
N PRO A 446 17.83 -22.06 4.86
CA PRO A 446 16.53 -22.46 5.39
C PRO A 446 16.09 -23.84 4.89
N HIS A 447 15.81 -24.77 5.81
CA HIS A 447 15.18 -26.05 5.46
C HIS A 447 13.68 -25.81 5.17
N ASP A 448 13.18 -26.32 4.05
CA ASP A 448 11.81 -26.10 3.54
C ASP A 448 11.39 -24.62 3.50
N GLY A 449 12.36 -23.71 3.29
CA GLY A 449 12.14 -22.27 3.30
C GLY A 449 11.74 -21.71 4.68
N ARG A 450 12.19 -22.33 5.78
CA ARG A 450 12.11 -21.82 7.15
C ARG A 450 13.44 -22.01 7.88
N ALA A 451 13.81 -21.03 8.70
CA ALA A 451 14.96 -21.10 9.59
C ALA A 451 14.47 -21.36 11.02
N VAL A 452 15.15 -22.23 11.77
CA VAL A 452 14.71 -22.67 13.10
C VAL A 452 15.69 -22.16 14.17
N PHE A 453 15.17 -21.32 15.06
CA PHE A 453 15.88 -20.79 16.22
C PHE A 453 16.26 -21.87 17.24
N ARG A 454 17.53 -21.90 17.66
CA ARG A 454 18.06 -22.77 18.71
C ARG A 454 18.37 -21.96 19.99
N PRO A 455 17.68 -22.19 21.11
CA PRO A 455 17.87 -21.43 22.36
C PRO A 455 19.31 -21.36 22.89
N ASP A 456 20.08 -22.43 22.73
CA ASP A 456 21.42 -22.56 23.33
C ASP A 456 22.58 -22.18 22.38
N HIS A 457 22.28 -21.72 21.16
CA HIS A 457 23.28 -21.45 20.12
C HIS A 457 23.02 -20.14 19.36
N ASP A 458 21.77 -19.87 19.00
CA ASP A 458 21.36 -18.69 18.25
C ASP A 458 21.01 -17.54 19.21
N ARG A 459 21.32 -16.28 18.85
CA ARG A 459 21.12 -15.12 19.75
C ARG A 459 19.83 -14.38 19.43
N ARG A 460 18.91 -14.22 20.39
CA ARG A 460 17.69 -13.42 20.21
C ARG A 460 17.96 -11.92 20.19
N GLY A 461 17.09 -11.19 19.48
CA GLY A 461 17.10 -9.73 19.43
C GLY A 461 16.53 -9.04 20.68
N PRO A 462 16.53 -7.69 20.68
CA PRO A 462 16.89 -6.81 19.56
C PRO A 462 18.39 -6.88 19.22
N LEU A 463 18.71 -7.08 17.93
CA LEU A 463 20.10 -7.26 17.47
C LEU A 463 20.66 -5.97 16.85
N PRO A 464 21.90 -5.60 17.19
CA PRO A 464 22.58 -4.47 16.56
C PRO A 464 23.00 -4.79 15.12
N VAL A 465 22.52 -3.97 14.17
CA VAL A 465 22.78 -4.10 12.73
C VAL A 465 23.38 -2.84 12.09
N ALA A 466 23.42 -1.72 12.83
CA ALA A 466 24.24 -0.57 12.45
C ALA A 466 24.92 0.07 13.67
N ALA A 467 26.12 0.60 13.49
CA ALA A 467 26.89 1.33 14.49
C ALA A 467 27.53 2.60 13.91
N LEU A 468 27.82 3.56 14.79
CA LEU A 468 28.54 4.79 14.48
C LEU A 468 29.77 4.89 15.39
N ALA A 469 30.96 4.98 14.79
CA ALA A 469 32.19 5.37 15.46
C ALA A 469 32.52 6.84 15.15
N ARG A 470 32.87 7.59 16.19
CA ARG A 470 33.35 8.97 16.11
C ARG A 470 34.77 9.05 16.66
N VAL A 471 35.68 9.57 15.86
CA VAL A 471 37.13 9.52 16.07
C VAL A 471 37.63 10.94 16.32
N GLY A 472 38.26 11.19 17.47
CA GLY A 472 38.91 12.48 17.71
C GLY A 472 40.09 12.68 16.73
N ALA A 473 40.06 13.77 15.97
CA ALA A 473 41.12 14.15 15.05
C ALA A 473 41.80 15.46 15.50
N PRO A 474 42.98 15.80 14.94
CA PRO A 474 43.60 17.11 15.16
C PRO A 474 42.68 18.28 14.76
N ASP A 475 42.96 19.47 15.31
CA ASP A 475 42.23 20.72 15.06
C ASP A 475 40.73 20.72 15.43
N ASP A 476 40.37 20.00 16.52
CA ASP A 476 38.99 19.86 17.02
C ASP A 476 38.00 19.26 15.98
N ARG A 477 38.55 18.54 14.99
CA ARG A 477 37.76 17.82 13.99
C ARG A 477 37.40 16.43 14.52
N GLU A 478 36.30 15.90 14.00
CA GLU A 478 35.80 14.58 14.34
C GLU A 478 35.64 13.74 13.07
N GLY A 479 36.33 12.61 13.00
CA GLY A 479 36.13 11.61 11.96
C GLY A 479 34.88 10.79 12.26
N ARG A 480 34.10 10.43 11.23
CA ARG A 480 32.84 9.70 11.39
C ARG A 480 32.80 8.47 10.50
N LEU A 481 32.59 7.31 11.11
CA LEU A 481 32.47 6.02 10.45
C LEU A 481 31.13 5.40 10.84
N ALA A 482 30.19 5.27 9.89
CA ALA A 482 29.04 4.40 10.08
C ALA A 482 29.30 3.03 9.44
N VAL A 483 28.87 1.98 10.14
CA VAL A 483 28.92 0.59 9.68
C VAL A 483 27.52 0.02 9.69
N LEU A 484 27.09 -0.59 8.59
CA LEU A 484 25.86 -1.38 8.51
C LEU A 484 26.21 -2.83 8.16
N GLY A 485 25.57 -3.78 8.81
CA GLY A 485 25.75 -5.21 8.61
C GLY A 485 25.08 -5.77 7.35
N ASP A 486 24.78 -4.95 6.35
CA ASP A 486 24.16 -5.35 5.08
C ASP A 486 24.53 -4.32 4.01
N ALA A 487 24.95 -4.76 2.82
CA ALA A 487 25.18 -3.94 1.64
C ALA A 487 24.19 -4.22 0.50
N ASP A 488 23.36 -5.26 0.61
CA ASP A 488 22.33 -5.57 -0.37
C ASP A 488 21.17 -4.57 -0.34
N PHE A 489 20.86 -3.92 0.79
CA PHE A 489 19.77 -2.95 0.88
C PHE A 489 19.97 -1.70 0.01
N VAL A 490 21.21 -1.38 -0.41
CA VAL A 490 21.50 -0.27 -1.35
C VAL A 490 21.56 -0.70 -2.82
N THR A 491 21.34 -1.97 -3.12
CA THR A 491 21.26 -2.45 -4.51
C THR A 491 20.04 -1.86 -5.21
N ASN A 492 20.11 -1.74 -6.54
CA ASN A 492 19.01 -1.24 -7.36
C ASN A 492 17.67 -2.00 -7.11
N LEU A 493 17.73 -3.29 -6.74
CA LEU A 493 16.59 -4.14 -6.37
C LEU A 493 15.96 -3.77 -5.02
N HIS A 494 16.75 -3.35 -4.03
CA HIS A 494 16.30 -3.21 -2.64
C HIS A 494 16.24 -1.78 -2.12
N VAL A 495 16.92 -0.81 -2.74
CA VAL A 495 16.97 0.56 -2.21
C VAL A 495 15.58 1.21 -2.15
N ASN A 496 14.70 0.91 -3.10
CA ASN A 496 13.32 1.42 -3.12
C ASN A 496 12.31 0.49 -2.40
N VAL A 497 12.78 -0.48 -1.60
CA VAL A 497 11.94 -1.37 -0.78
C VAL A 497 11.79 -0.80 0.62
N LEU A 498 10.55 -0.50 1.02
CA LEU A 498 10.21 0.00 2.35
C LEU A 498 11.10 1.21 2.74
N GLY A 499 11.66 1.23 3.96
CA GLY A 499 12.48 2.33 4.46
C GLY A 499 13.95 2.32 4.02
N ASN A 500 14.36 1.49 3.05
CA ASN A 500 15.79 1.32 2.71
C ASN A 500 16.45 2.60 2.18
N ARG A 501 15.78 3.29 1.24
CA ARG A 501 16.19 4.60 0.75
C ARG A 501 16.32 5.60 1.89
N ASP A 502 15.32 5.65 2.78
CA ASP A 502 15.32 6.61 3.89
C ASP A 502 16.45 6.34 4.90
N LEU A 503 16.73 5.08 5.20
CA LEU A 503 17.85 4.66 6.05
C LEU A 503 19.19 5.09 5.44
N LEU A 504 19.43 4.79 4.15
CA LEU A 504 20.66 5.19 3.45
C LEU A 504 20.89 6.70 3.57
N LEU A 505 19.86 7.50 3.27
CA LEU A 505 19.97 8.96 3.25
C LEU A 505 20.11 9.55 4.66
N ALA A 506 19.43 9.00 5.66
CA ALA A 506 19.57 9.42 7.06
C ALA A 506 20.99 9.14 7.60
N VAL A 507 21.55 7.95 7.33
CA VAL A 507 22.92 7.61 7.75
C VAL A 507 23.94 8.44 6.97
N ALA A 508 23.81 8.57 5.65
CA ALA A 508 24.71 9.39 4.84
C ALA A 508 24.71 10.87 5.30
N GLY A 509 23.54 11.43 5.62
CA GLY A 509 23.40 12.77 6.20
C GLY A 509 24.12 12.90 7.56
N LEU A 510 23.86 11.96 8.48
CA LEU A 510 24.47 11.94 9.82
C LEU A 510 25.99 11.86 9.78
N VAL A 511 26.55 11.04 8.88
CA VAL A 511 28.00 10.86 8.71
C VAL A 511 28.61 12.06 8.00
N ALA A 512 28.02 12.52 6.89
CA ALA A 512 28.63 13.52 6.02
C ALA A 512 28.44 14.96 6.49
N ARG A 513 27.30 15.30 7.10
CA ARG A 513 26.96 16.68 7.53
C ARG A 513 26.97 16.85 9.04
N GLY A 514 26.85 15.75 9.77
CA GLY A 514 26.90 15.71 11.22
C GLY A 514 25.55 15.92 11.92
N ASP A 515 24.56 16.38 11.15
CA ASP A 515 23.14 16.51 11.45
C ASP A 515 22.38 15.97 10.23
N PRO A 516 21.53 14.95 10.37
CA PRO A 516 20.80 14.38 9.24
C PRO A 516 19.54 15.22 8.94
N LEU A 517 19.38 15.68 7.69
CA LEU A 517 18.13 16.32 7.21
C LEU A 517 17.00 15.30 7.27
N THR A 518 16.22 15.32 8.36
CA THR A 518 15.42 14.15 8.78
C THR A 518 13.93 14.35 8.82
N GLY A 519 13.43 15.51 8.36
CA GLY A 519 12.01 15.62 8.08
C GLY A 519 11.51 14.47 7.19
N ALA A 520 10.31 13.95 7.47
CA ALA A 520 9.66 12.99 6.60
C ALA A 520 9.58 13.55 5.17
N ARG A 521 9.97 12.72 4.19
CA ARG A 521 9.93 13.01 2.75
C ARG A 521 8.48 13.00 2.24
N PRO A 522 8.16 13.64 1.09
CA PRO A 522 6.85 13.49 0.49
C PRO A 522 6.66 12.02 0.09
N PRO A 523 5.53 11.37 0.45
CA PRO A 523 5.29 9.99 0.05
C PRO A 523 5.22 9.90 -1.47
N GLU A 524 5.90 8.90 -2.04
CA GLU A 524 5.92 8.70 -3.49
C GLU A 524 4.46 8.52 -3.98
N PRO A 525 4.00 9.29 -4.98
CA PRO A 525 2.61 9.24 -5.41
C PRO A 525 2.30 7.83 -5.93
N PRO A 526 1.33 7.11 -5.33
CA PRO A 526 1.13 5.71 -5.64
C PRO A 526 0.88 5.51 -7.13
N GLY A 527 1.55 4.51 -7.72
CA GLY A 527 1.46 4.14 -9.13
C GLY A 527 0.10 3.56 -9.50
N GLY A 528 -0.95 4.38 -9.45
CA GLY A 528 -2.34 4.00 -9.71
C GLY A 528 -3.31 4.42 -8.61
N THR A 529 -4.57 4.01 -8.74
CA THR A 529 -5.66 4.33 -7.80
C THR A 529 -5.65 3.51 -6.51
N PHE A 530 -4.61 2.70 -6.27
CA PHE A 530 -4.52 1.78 -5.15
C PHE A 530 -3.16 1.91 -4.47
N SER A 531 -3.17 2.11 -3.15
CA SER A 531 -1.96 2.00 -2.34
C SER A 531 -1.52 0.53 -2.30
N SER A 532 -0.24 0.26 -2.58
CA SER A 532 0.35 -1.08 -2.45
C SER A 532 0.41 -1.46 -0.97
N LEU A 533 -0.46 -2.36 -0.55
CA LEU A 533 -0.61 -2.75 0.85
C LEU A 533 0.30 -3.96 1.14
N THR A 534 1.47 -3.70 1.72
CA THR A 534 2.44 -4.73 2.11
C THR A 534 1.93 -5.47 3.35
N LEU A 535 1.58 -6.74 3.20
CA LEU A 535 1.04 -7.59 4.26
C LEU A 535 2.05 -8.65 4.68
N THR A 536 2.19 -8.86 6.00
CA THR A 536 2.88 -10.06 6.51
C THR A 536 2.10 -11.32 6.15
N ALA A 537 2.79 -12.47 6.14
CA ALA A 537 2.13 -13.75 5.91
C ALA A 537 1.06 -14.10 6.98
N ARG A 538 1.06 -13.44 8.15
CA ARG A 538 -0.01 -13.59 9.17
C ARG A 538 -1.24 -12.76 8.81
N GLU A 539 -1.05 -11.49 8.42
CA GLU A 539 -2.15 -10.59 8.06
C GLU A 539 -2.84 -11.01 6.75
N ALA A 540 -2.07 -11.42 5.74
CA ALA A 540 -2.63 -11.95 4.49
C ALA A 540 -3.51 -13.19 4.72
N ARG A 541 -3.09 -14.09 5.61
CA ARG A 541 -3.94 -15.22 6.06
C ARG A 541 -5.15 -14.74 6.85
N GLY A 542 -5.00 -13.77 7.75
CA GLY A 542 -6.13 -13.18 8.49
C GLY A 542 -7.21 -12.60 7.56
N ILE A 543 -6.80 -11.89 6.52
CA ILE A 543 -7.70 -11.34 5.48
C ILE A 543 -8.35 -12.45 4.65
N LEU A 544 -7.60 -13.50 4.27
CA LEU A 544 -8.15 -14.64 3.56
C LEU A 544 -9.22 -15.38 4.39
N TRP A 545 -8.91 -15.75 5.63
CA TRP A 545 -9.83 -16.48 6.50
C TRP A 545 -11.03 -15.63 6.91
N GLY A 546 -10.82 -14.38 7.31
CA GLY A 546 -11.90 -13.48 7.78
C GLY A 546 -12.73 -12.86 6.66
N GLY A 547 -12.13 -12.59 5.49
CA GLY A 547 -12.78 -11.90 4.37
C GLY A 547 -13.31 -12.82 3.26
N VAL A 548 -12.74 -14.02 3.09
CA VAL A 548 -13.17 -14.98 2.06
C VAL A 548 -13.79 -16.22 2.69
N VAL A 549 -13.05 -16.94 3.52
CA VAL A 549 -13.48 -18.28 3.98
C VAL A 549 -14.66 -18.21 4.95
N ALA A 550 -14.57 -17.42 6.02
CA ALA A 550 -15.63 -17.34 7.02
C ALA A 550 -16.97 -16.81 6.45
N PRO A 551 -17.00 -15.76 5.60
CA PRO A 551 -18.25 -15.33 4.94
C PRO A 551 -18.81 -16.39 3.99
N SER A 552 -17.96 -17.09 3.22
CA SER A 552 -18.42 -18.17 2.33
C SER A 552 -18.98 -19.36 3.12
N ALA A 553 -18.35 -19.76 4.22
CA ALA A 553 -18.84 -20.82 5.11
C ALA A 553 -20.18 -20.44 5.77
N LEU A 554 -20.32 -19.19 6.24
CA LEU A 554 -21.58 -18.67 6.78
C LEU A 554 -22.70 -18.66 5.73
N LEU A 555 -22.40 -18.27 4.48
CA LEU A 555 -23.36 -18.31 3.38
C LEU A 555 -23.75 -19.75 2.99
N ALA A 556 -22.81 -20.69 3.00
CA ALA A 556 -23.09 -22.11 2.74
C ALA A 556 -23.98 -22.71 3.84
N ALA A 557 -23.65 -22.47 5.13
CA ALA A 557 -24.46 -22.89 6.26
C ALA A 557 -25.87 -22.28 6.21
N ALA A 558 -26.00 -20.98 5.92
CA ALA A 558 -27.29 -20.32 5.75
C ALA A 558 -28.10 -20.87 4.56
N ALA A 559 -27.44 -21.24 3.45
CA ALA A 559 -28.10 -21.85 2.30
C ALA A 559 -28.61 -23.28 2.59
N LEU A 560 -27.90 -24.05 3.42
CA LEU A 560 -28.35 -25.35 3.92
C LEU A 560 -29.56 -25.18 4.87
N TRP A 561 -29.50 -24.21 5.78
CA TRP A 561 -30.61 -23.89 6.70
C TRP A 561 -31.87 -23.34 6.00
N ALA A 562 -31.70 -22.67 4.86
CA ALA A 562 -32.79 -22.10 4.07
C ALA A 562 -33.42 -23.08 3.06
N ALA A 563 -32.87 -24.29 2.91
CA ALA A 563 -33.48 -25.31 2.08
C ALA A 563 -34.52 -26.09 2.91
N ASP A 564 -35.80 -25.99 2.56
CA ASP A 564 -36.86 -26.85 3.11
C ASP A 564 -36.60 -28.32 2.72
N VAL A 565 -35.77 -29.01 3.50
CA VAL A 565 -35.54 -30.44 3.39
C VAL A 565 -36.87 -31.12 3.68
N ALA A 566 -37.34 -31.86 2.68
CA ALA A 566 -38.64 -32.52 2.73
C ALA A 566 -38.53 -34.04 2.59
N ARG A 567 -37.36 -34.56 2.20
CA ARG A 567 -37.12 -35.99 2.10
C ARG A 567 -35.63 -36.33 2.27
N ILE A 568 -35.35 -37.42 2.96
CA ILE A 568 -34.04 -38.08 3.03
C ILE A 568 -34.24 -39.53 2.60
N ASP A 569 -33.37 -40.03 1.73
CA ASP A 569 -33.25 -41.45 1.37
C ASP A 569 -31.86 -41.96 1.80
N LEU A 570 -31.81 -43.01 2.62
CA LEU A 570 -30.60 -43.79 2.86
C LEU A 570 -30.78 -45.16 2.20
N GLU A 571 -29.90 -45.48 1.26
CA GLU A 571 -29.92 -46.71 0.45
C GLU A 571 -28.65 -47.52 0.81
N GLU A 572 -28.82 -48.70 1.40
CA GLU A 572 -27.74 -49.46 2.05
C GLU A 572 -28.04 -50.98 2.00
N HIS A 573 -27.15 -51.78 1.39
CA HIS A 573 -27.22 -53.25 1.36
C HIS A 573 -28.62 -53.80 0.99
N GLY A 574 -29.24 -53.24 -0.05
CA GLY A 574 -30.59 -53.60 -0.51
C GLY A 574 -31.75 -53.12 0.36
N ARG A 575 -31.49 -52.44 1.50
CA ARG A 575 -32.51 -51.74 2.30
C ARG A 575 -32.56 -50.26 1.92
N ARG A 576 -33.77 -49.69 1.87
CA ARG A 576 -33.97 -48.26 1.61
C ARG A 576 -34.82 -47.64 2.69
N LEU A 577 -34.18 -46.87 3.56
CA LEU A 577 -34.84 -46.06 4.57
C LEU A 577 -35.20 -44.70 3.96
N VAL A 578 -36.45 -44.27 4.15
CA VAL A 578 -36.98 -43.04 3.55
C VAL A 578 -37.69 -42.24 4.62
N ALA A 579 -37.21 -41.03 4.90
CA ALA A 579 -37.88 -40.07 5.76
C ALA A 579 -38.48 -38.95 4.92
N ILE A 580 -39.76 -38.61 5.12
CA ILE A 580 -40.48 -37.56 4.40
C ILE A 580 -41.08 -36.60 5.43
N ARG A 581 -40.93 -35.29 5.21
CA ARG A 581 -41.48 -34.27 6.08
C ARG A 581 -42.95 -34.00 5.74
N ARG A 582 -43.87 -34.33 6.65
CA ARG A 582 -45.31 -34.01 6.55
C ARG A 582 -45.76 -33.31 7.83
N ASP A 583 -46.46 -32.19 7.68
CA ASP A 583 -46.99 -31.37 8.80
C ASP A 583 -45.97 -31.10 9.93
N GLY A 584 -44.71 -30.85 9.53
CA GLY A 584 -43.60 -30.57 10.44
C GLY A 584 -42.93 -31.80 11.08
N LYS A 585 -43.45 -33.01 10.86
CA LYS A 585 -42.90 -34.27 11.40
C LYS A 585 -42.27 -35.14 10.31
N TRP A 586 -41.36 -36.03 10.70
CA TRP A 586 -40.76 -37.04 9.83
C TRP A 586 -41.58 -38.34 9.85
N VAL A 587 -41.98 -38.81 8.68
CA VAL A 587 -42.69 -40.08 8.47
C VAL A 587 -42.00 -40.94 7.41
N ASP A 588 -42.25 -42.25 7.41
CA ASP A 588 -41.82 -43.13 6.32
C ASP A 588 -42.70 -42.97 5.04
N THR A 589 -42.49 -43.84 4.05
CA THR A 589 -43.31 -43.88 2.82
C THR A 589 -44.77 -44.31 3.07
N GLN A 590 -45.04 -45.06 4.13
CA GLN A 590 -46.36 -45.56 4.50
C GLN A 590 -47.13 -44.58 5.42
N GLY A 591 -46.43 -43.63 6.05
CA GLY A 591 -46.97 -42.61 6.94
C GLY A 591 -46.66 -42.82 8.43
N HIS A 592 -45.86 -43.82 8.80
CA HIS A 592 -45.47 -44.08 10.19
C HIS A 592 -44.47 -43.02 10.67
N PRO A 593 -44.63 -42.46 11.88
CA PRO A 593 -43.69 -41.49 12.43
C PRO A 593 -42.38 -42.16 12.83
N TRP A 594 -41.27 -41.47 12.57
CA TRP A 594 -39.94 -41.87 13.04
C TRP A 594 -39.84 -41.77 14.57
N ARG A 595 -39.03 -42.63 15.20
CA ARG A 595 -38.83 -42.61 16.65
C ARG A 595 -37.85 -41.49 17.03
N GLY A 596 -38.29 -40.54 17.87
CA GLY A 596 -37.47 -39.38 18.25
C GLY A 596 -37.27 -38.39 17.09
N ASP A 597 -36.18 -37.63 17.11
CA ASP A 597 -35.81 -36.67 16.04
C ASP A 597 -34.45 -37.01 15.40
N ALA A 598 -34.14 -38.30 15.27
CA ALA A 598 -32.88 -38.76 14.66
C ALA A 598 -32.67 -38.25 13.22
N VAL A 599 -33.76 -37.93 12.51
CA VAL A 599 -33.72 -37.31 11.18
C VAL A 599 -33.33 -35.82 11.27
N GLY A 600 -33.73 -35.11 12.33
CA GLY A 600 -33.28 -33.75 12.64
C GLY A 600 -31.81 -33.71 13.07
N ASP A 601 -31.41 -34.55 14.03
CA ASP A 601 -30.02 -34.66 14.52
C ASP A 601 -29.02 -34.93 13.39
N LEU A 602 -29.39 -35.81 12.45
CA LEU A 602 -28.61 -36.10 11.24
C LEU A 602 -28.52 -34.87 10.31
N LEU A 603 -29.59 -34.10 10.14
CA LEU A 603 -29.56 -32.89 9.31
C LEU A 603 -28.73 -31.77 9.91
N ASP A 604 -28.78 -31.55 11.22
CA ASP A 604 -27.92 -30.58 11.91
C ASP A 604 -26.44 -31.00 11.84
N THR A 605 -26.18 -32.30 11.95
CA THR A 605 -24.84 -32.86 11.76
C THR A 605 -24.36 -32.66 10.31
N LEU A 606 -25.16 -32.95 9.29
CA LEU A 606 -24.83 -32.70 7.88
C LEU A 606 -24.66 -31.21 7.58
N GLY A 607 -25.44 -30.33 8.21
CA GLY A 607 -25.35 -28.87 8.09
C GLY A 607 -24.08 -28.28 8.68
N THR A 608 -23.43 -29.00 9.61
CA THR A 608 -22.14 -28.63 10.23
C THR A 608 -20.95 -29.47 9.73
N LEU A 609 -21.20 -30.55 8.98
CA LEU A 609 -20.19 -31.46 8.48
C LEU A 609 -19.29 -30.78 7.45
N SER A 610 -18.00 -30.66 7.78
CA SER A 610 -16.96 -30.22 6.85
C SER A 610 -15.96 -31.36 6.59
N PRO A 611 -15.40 -31.48 5.37
CA PRO A 611 -14.27 -32.38 5.13
C PRO A 611 -13.11 -32.05 6.06
N ILE A 612 -12.57 -33.05 6.76
CA ILE A 612 -11.36 -32.93 7.58
C ILE A 612 -10.16 -32.72 6.66
N MET A 613 -10.10 -33.53 5.60
CA MET A 613 -9.12 -33.44 4.52
C MET A 613 -9.62 -34.19 3.28
N VAL A 614 -9.04 -33.85 2.13
CA VAL A 614 -9.01 -34.73 0.97
C VAL A 614 -8.01 -35.84 1.27
N VAL A 615 -8.42 -37.09 1.07
CA VAL A 615 -7.57 -38.28 1.26
C VAL A 615 -6.90 -38.65 -0.06
N ASP A 616 -7.71 -38.69 -1.13
CA ASP A 616 -7.27 -39.08 -2.46
C ASP A 616 -8.08 -38.32 -3.53
N PRO A 617 -7.47 -37.47 -4.36
CA PRO A 617 -8.21 -36.69 -5.35
C PRO A 617 -8.65 -37.51 -6.58
N ASP A 618 -8.01 -38.64 -6.89
CA ASP A 618 -8.39 -39.52 -8.01
C ASP A 618 -8.00 -40.99 -7.74
N PRO A 619 -8.77 -41.71 -6.90
CA PRO A 619 -8.42 -43.05 -6.45
C PRO A 619 -8.40 -44.05 -7.60
N ALA A 620 -7.32 -44.83 -7.69
CA ALA A 620 -7.19 -45.92 -8.67
C ALA A 620 -8.20 -47.04 -8.39
N GLU A 621 -8.35 -47.45 -7.13
CA GLU A 621 -9.27 -48.48 -6.67
C GLU A 621 -10.13 -47.94 -5.49
N PRO A 622 -11.35 -47.45 -5.75
CA PRO A 622 -12.22 -46.90 -4.70
C PRO A 622 -12.63 -47.91 -3.59
N SER A 623 -12.45 -49.20 -3.84
CA SER A 623 -12.63 -50.28 -2.87
C SER A 623 -11.71 -50.13 -1.64
N ASP A 624 -10.51 -49.55 -1.79
CA ASP A 624 -9.57 -49.31 -0.68
C ASP A 624 -10.14 -48.38 0.41
N TYR A 625 -11.19 -47.64 0.08
CA TYR A 625 -11.92 -46.72 0.96
C TYR A 625 -13.34 -47.22 1.30
N GLY A 626 -13.72 -48.43 0.86
CA GLY A 626 -15.08 -48.96 0.98
C GLY A 626 -16.12 -48.30 0.06
N LEU A 627 -15.68 -47.68 -1.05
CA LEU A 627 -16.53 -46.89 -1.97
C LEU A 627 -16.88 -47.66 -3.27
N GLU A 628 -17.38 -48.88 -3.09
CA GLU A 628 -17.89 -49.81 -4.11
C GLU A 628 -19.26 -49.38 -4.70
N PRO A 629 -19.76 -50.04 -5.77
CA PRO A 629 -21.05 -49.69 -6.39
C PRO A 629 -22.30 -49.89 -5.51
N ASP A 630 -22.25 -50.75 -4.49
CA ASP A 630 -23.35 -51.03 -3.53
C ASP A 630 -23.14 -50.36 -2.15
N THR A 631 -22.15 -49.47 -2.06
CA THR A 631 -21.83 -48.70 -0.84
C THR A 631 -23.03 -47.84 -0.38
N PRO A 632 -23.24 -47.69 0.94
CA PRO A 632 -24.31 -46.86 1.49
C PRO A 632 -24.35 -45.46 0.88
N ARG A 633 -25.50 -45.07 0.33
CA ARG A 633 -25.73 -43.77 -0.31
C ARG A 633 -26.83 -42.99 0.39
N LEU A 634 -26.49 -41.82 0.89
CA LEU A 634 -27.38 -40.88 1.55
C LEU A 634 -27.75 -39.74 0.59
N ARG A 635 -29.04 -39.57 0.28
CA ARG A 635 -29.58 -38.47 -0.52
C ARG A 635 -30.50 -37.58 0.30
N VAL A 636 -30.28 -36.27 0.22
CA VAL A 636 -31.11 -35.23 0.86
C VAL A 636 -31.84 -34.44 -0.22
N MET A 637 -33.16 -34.28 -0.10
CA MET A 637 -34.02 -33.68 -1.12
C MET A 637 -34.95 -32.58 -0.57
N ALA A 638 -35.15 -31.54 -1.37
CA ALA A 638 -36.10 -30.46 -1.10
C ALA A 638 -37.55 -30.82 -1.46
N ALA A 639 -38.52 -30.02 -1.00
CA ALA A 639 -39.98 -30.15 -1.21
C ALA A 639 -40.52 -30.26 -2.65
N LYS A 640 -39.65 -30.26 -3.67
CA LYS A 640 -40.00 -30.45 -5.10
C LYS A 640 -39.13 -31.51 -5.80
N GLY A 641 -38.51 -32.43 -5.03
CA GLY A 641 -37.68 -33.50 -5.59
C GLY A 641 -36.32 -33.03 -6.13
N LYS A 642 -35.89 -31.79 -5.84
CA LYS A 642 -34.54 -31.33 -6.12
C LYS A 642 -33.59 -31.98 -5.10
N GLU A 643 -32.60 -32.71 -5.59
CA GLU A 643 -31.49 -33.21 -4.78
C GLU A 643 -30.62 -32.03 -4.29
N LEU A 644 -30.31 -32.04 -2.99
CA LEU A 644 -29.50 -31.02 -2.31
C LEU A 644 -28.10 -31.56 -2.00
N LEU A 645 -28.02 -32.85 -1.66
CA LEU A 645 -26.80 -33.58 -1.35
C LEU A 645 -27.01 -35.06 -1.75
N SER A 646 -26.01 -35.68 -2.35
CA SER A 646 -25.89 -37.13 -2.48
C SER A 646 -24.47 -37.55 -2.12
N LEU A 647 -24.36 -38.30 -1.03
CA LEU A 647 -23.08 -38.72 -0.42
C LEU A 647 -23.00 -40.25 -0.41
N GLU A 648 -21.88 -40.78 -0.89
CA GLU A 648 -21.52 -42.19 -0.80
C GLU A 648 -20.58 -42.36 0.39
N ILE A 649 -20.84 -43.35 1.24
CA ILE A 649 -20.28 -43.45 2.59
C ILE A 649 -19.50 -44.74 2.73
N GLY A 650 -18.17 -44.63 2.70
CA GLY A 650 -17.24 -45.75 2.77
C GLY A 650 -16.89 -46.15 4.20
N GLU A 651 -15.78 -46.87 4.34
CA GLU A 651 -15.34 -47.41 5.62
C GLU A 651 -14.81 -46.33 6.58
N ARG A 652 -14.70 -46.70 7.87
CA ARG A 652 -13.99 -45.88 8.86
C ARG A 652 -12.49 -45.92 8.54
N ASN A 653 -11.80 -44.80 8.73
CA ASN A 653 -10.34 -44.80 8.60
C ASN A 653 -9.68 -45.64 9.71
N PRO A 654 -8.45 -46.18 9.51
CA PRO A 654 -7.79 -47.05 10.50
C PRO A 654 -7.58 -46.44 11.89
N ALA A 655 -7.57 -45.10 12.00
CA ALA A 655 -7.45 -44.38 13.26
C ALA A 655 -8.80 -44.11 13.97
N TRP A 656 -9.93 -44.56 13.40
CA TRP A 656 -11.30 -44.39 13.91
C TRP A 656 -11.77 -42.92 14.09
N THR A 657 -11.03 -41.96 13.52
CA THR A 657 -11.32 -40.52 13.62
C THR A 657 -12.37 -40.04 12.62
N GLY A 658 -12.63 -40.80 11.55
CA GLY A 658 -13.55 -40.42 10.49
C GLY A 658 -14.04 -41.56 9.61
N LEU A 659 -14.96 -41.23 8.71
CA LEU A 659 -15.43 -42.06 7.61
C LEU A 659 -14.84 -41.54 6.29
N TYR A 660 -14.47 -42.42 5.39
CA TYR A 660 -14.29 -42.04 3.99
C TYR A 660 -15.65 -41.75 3.35
N ALA A 661 -15.72 -40.72 2.52
CA ALA A 661 -16.94 -40.36 1.80
C ALA A 661 -16.61 -39.78 0.43
N ARG A 662 -17.58 -39.84 -0.49
CA ARG A 662 -17.49 -39.30 -1.85
C ARG A 662 -18.79 -38.61 -2.23
N LEU A 663 -18.70 -37.40 -2.78
CA LEU A 663 -19.85 -36.70 -3.35
C LEU A 663 -20.22 -37.36 -4.68
N ALA A 664 -21.50 -37.67 -4.88
CA ALA A 664 -21.94 -38.39 -6.08
C ALA A 664 -21.60 -37.60 -7.36
N GLY A 665 -20.94 -38.27 -8.31
CA GLY A 665 -20.44 -37.67 -9.54
C GLY A 665 -19.04 -37.03 -9.45
N GLN A 666 -18.41 -37.02 -8.27
CA GLN A 666 -16.98 -36.70 -8.11
C GLN A 666 -16.15 -37.99 -7.98
N ARG A 667 -14.84 -37.91 -8.25
CA ARG A 667 -13.90 -39.03 -8.05
C ARG A 667 -13.18 -38.95 -6.70
N GLU A 668 -12.95 -37.73 -6.23
CA GLU A 668 -12.28 -37.37 -4.97
C GLU A 668 -12.90 -38.06 -3.74
N VAL A 669 -12.02 -38.60 -2.89
CA VAL A 669 -12.34 -39.21 -1.59
C VAL A 669 -11.96 -38.24 -0.49
N ILE A 670 -12.93 -37.91 0.36
CA ILE A 670 -12.77 -37.03 1.52
C ILE A 670 -12.90 -37.83 2.82
N LEU A 671 -12.21 -37.37 3.87
CA LEU A 671 -12.41 -37.84 5.23
C LEU A 671 -13.41 -36.91 5.93
N VAL A 672 -14.52 -37.45 6.43
CA VAL A 672 -15.51 -36.72 7.25
C VAL A 672 -15.50 -37.23 8.68
N GLY A 673 -15.89 -36.38 9.64
CA GLY A 673 -15.79 -36.70 11.07
C GLY A 673 -16.64 -37.91 11.49
N ALA A 674 -16.13 -38.71 12.43
CA ALA A 674 -16.77 -39.95 12.88
C ALA A 674 -18.19 -39.78 13.45
N VAL A 675 -18.58 -38.56 13.85
CA VAL A 675 -19.93 -38.22 14.31
C VAL A 675 -21.00 -38.67 13.31
N LEU A 676 -20.75 -38.53 12.00
CA LEU A 676 -21.68 -38.97 10.95
C LEU A 676 -22.04 -40.46 11.08
N HIS A 677 -21.11 -41.32 11.51
CA HIS A 677 -21.39 -42.73 11.72
C HIS A 677 -22.43 -42.96 12.80
N TRP A 678 -22.31 -42.26 13.94
CA TRP A 678 -23.24 -42.38 15.05
C TRP A 678 -24.64 -41.87 14.70
N GLU A 679 -24.76 -40.79 13.91
CA GLU A 679 -26.06 -40.31 13.47
C GLU A 679 -26.73 -41.24 12.45
N LEU A 680 -25.96 -41.92 11.58
CA LEU A 680 -26.48 -42.98 10.72
C LEU A 680 -26.92 -44.21 11.50
N GLU A 681 -26.21 -44.57 12.58
CA GLU A 681 -26.59 -45.65 13.49
C GLU A 681 -27.90 -45.33 14.23
N LYS A 682 -28.01 -44.14 14.83
CA LYS A 682 -29.28 -43.64 15.40
C LYS A 682 -30.41 -43.63 14.38
N LEU A 683 -30.16 -43.23 13.14
CA LEU A 683 -31.16 -43.24 12.07
C LEU A 683 -31.68 -44.66 11.82
N ARG A 684 -30.81 -45.66 11.77
CA ARG A 684 -31.21 -47.07 11.60
C ARG A 684 -32.09 -47.56 12.76
N ASP A 685 -31.73 -47.23 14.01
CA ASP A 685 -32.49 -47.60 15.22
C ASP A 685 -33.84 -46.85 15.35
N ALA A 686 -33.91 -45.63 14.82
CA ALA A 686 -35.09 -44.78 14.84
C ALA A 686 -36.11 -45.09 13.73
N ALA A 687 -35.71 -45.88 12.73
CA ALA A 687 -36.56 -46.23 11.59
C ALA A 687 -37.82 -47.00 12.04
N PRO A 688 -39.00 -46.71 11.46
CA PRO A 688 -40.17 -47.56 11.65
C PRO A 688 -39.88 -48.99 11.19
N GLU A 689 -40.27 -49.97 11.99
CA GLU A 689 -40.15 -51.39 11.64
C GLU A 689 -41.06 -51.69 10.45
N ALA A 690 -40.46 -52.03 9.30
CA ALA A 690 -41.21 -52.52 8.16
C ALA A 690 -41.77 -53.91 8.47
N GLU A 691 -43.08 -54.04 8.60
CA GLU A 691 -43.72 -55.37 8.59
C GLU A 691 -43.40 -56.05 7.25
N ASN A 692 -42.80 -57.24 7.31
CA ASN A 692 -42.50 -58.05 6.12
C ASN A 692 -43.79 -58.38 5.37
N SER A 693 -43.86 -58.01 4.10
CA SER A 693 -44.83 -58.52 3.11
C SER A 693 -44.16 -58.70 1.75
#